data_AF-A0A6C0EYQ0-F1
#
_entry.id   AF-A0A6C0EYQ0-F1
#
_cell.length_a   1.000
_cell.length_b   1.000
_cell.length_c   1.000
_cell.angle_alpha   90.00
_cell.angle_beta   90.00
_cell.angle_gamma   90.00
#
_symmetry.space_group_name_H-M   'P 1'
#
loop_
_entity.id
_entity.type
_entity.pdbx_description
1 polymer ?
#
loop_
_entity_poly.entity_id
_entity_poly.type
_entity_poly.pdbx_seq_one_letter_code
_entity_poly.pdbx_strand_id
1 'polypeptide(L)'
;MPSAKAASASAGGNKGKGKKKSKSKSAVGSSAMVAHQPQNRASIPQTCKYDINQVLNDAGGYVWKLPTLEHVNRYLVLGGAKDMGNYYRQSSDVNLECALSVLKMIRDPDASQFVQLCALLKAVSVGGRAPKQEPVLLSLAAAIVFAKTPAEKQIAFETMKECVRIPTHMFMLAGFVRDLSMSKPEKKGKGWGAGFRRAISHYYTSRNGRDLAFQMTKYQNREGWTHADIIRMIHIDPTTLADDGARLMFDYVMMKNARKAKVPSEKTLATLKASGKRILPNPFKALTKEEFLAKLNSIETPPIPTQKTLAQFTVAAAATTATAVKSLVGGFVAAVTSVMPSAAAAAPKTTTVATVAASAVADSDDDEEGGGSAKKSGKKHHEQLTQLQQVAHLLKHLHAVHQAGESSNVALACALIRSGRLVREHIPTVLFGSREIWATLLETMPLEALLRNLGKMTQNGVAGDKYKEIVARMSDQTAILKARIHPIKVLVASKVYKNGHGDLGSLSWVPNSFISNAFTHLFRLSYGTITPTGQSIMVAVDVSGSMSSAVLGSKVLTCRDASIAMALLYLETEKNVSVVGFSAGLTDMSGPSSRNQLRRGMTIDEGLAATNGMAFSSTDCVLPILHAIKNNLKFDAFIVLTDNETYAPNEHPQSALVRYRQLMGTETKLIVIGMTGNCFTIVDPTDRKTLNLAGFDTSTPEISSMFLRGEI
;
A
#
# COMPACT_ATOMS: atom_id res chain seq x y z
N MET A 1 0.29 -51.38 56.53
CA MET A 1 -0.59 -51.68 57.69
C MET A 1 -1.94 -50.97 57.50
N PRO A 2 -3.05 -51.42 58.13
CA PRO A 2 -4.41 -51.03 57.74
C PRO A 2 -5.15 -50.12 58.75
N SER A 3 -6.13 -49.36 58.25
CA SER A 3 -7.28 -48.81 58.99
C SER A 3 -8.30 -48.28 57.95
N ALA A 4 -9.55 -48.71 57.75
CA ALA A 4 -10.51 -49.63 58.38
C ALA A 4 -11.72 -48.96 59.10
N LYS A 5 -12.86 -48.93 58.37
CA LYS A 5 -14.29 -48.95 58.83
C LYS A 5 -14.79 -47.96 59.90
N ALA A 6 -15.85 -47.20 59.56
CA ALA A 6 -17.19 -47.19 60.23
C ALA A 6 -18.09 -46.04 59.68
N ALA A 7 -19.42 -45.99 59.85
CA ALA A 7 -20.51 -47.00 59.89
C ALA A 7 -21.89 -46.28 59.94
N SER A 8 -23.00 -47.00 59.69
CA SER A 8 -24.44 -46.57 59.78
C SER A 8 -24.89 -45.47 58.79
N ALA A 9 -26.05 -45.48 58.10
CA ALA A 9 -27.20 -46.40 57.96
C ALA A 9 -28.42 -46.26 58.90
N SER A 10 -29.46 -45.57 58.41
CA SER A 10 -30.90 -45.80 58.65
C SER A 10 -31.68 -45.22 57.46
N ALA A 11 -32.41 -45.95 56.61
CA ALA A 11 -33.55 -46.85 56.86
C ALA A 11 -34.81 -46.09 57.35
N GLY A 12 -35.85 -46.02 56.51
CA GLY A 12 -37.10 -45.32 56.81
C GLY A 12 -37.87 -44.93 55.54
N GLY A 13 -38.66 -45.84 54.97
CA GLY A 13 -39.48 -45.59 53.78
C GLY A 13 -40.96 -45.78 54.06
N ASN A 14 -41.83 -45.08 53.31
CA ASN A 14 -43.23 -45.47 53.16
C ASN A 14 -43.80 -45.05 51.78
N LYS A 15 -44.81 -45.77 51.29
CA LYS A 15 -45.55 -45.49 50.06
C LYS A 15 -46.98 -45.02 50.40
N GLY A 16 -47.44 -43.92 49.81
CA GLY A 16 -48.83 -43.45 49.95
C GLY A 16 -49.40 -42.93 48.65
N LYS A 17 -50.46 -43.56 48.13
CA LYS A 17 -51.23 -43.06 46.96
C LYS A 17 -52.37 -42.15 47.44
N GLY A 18 -52.62 -41.05 46.74
CA GLY A 18 -53.77 -40.17 47.05
C GLY A 18 -54.22 -39.30 45.87
N LYS A 19 -55.10 -39.82 45.00
CA LYS A 19 -55.86 -39.01 44.04
C LYS A 19 -57.18 -38.54 44.68
N LYS A 20 -57.48 -37.24 44.64
CA LYS A 20 -58.85 -36.72 44.61
C LYS A 20 -58.88 -35.35 43.91
N LYS A 21 -59.92 -35.11 43.10
CA LYS A 21 -60.23 -33.80 42.49
C LYS A 21 -61.30 -33.09 43.33
N SER A 22 -61.28 -31.77 43.36
CA SER A 22 -62.47 -30.96 43.67
C SER A 22 -62.54 -29.71 42.80
N LYS A 23 -63.75 -29.44 42.32
CA LYS A 23 -64.23 -28.18 41.71
C LYS A 23 -64.30 -27.09 42.81
N SER A 24 -64.41 -25.78 42.58
CA SER A 24 -64.24 -24.88 41.41
C SER A 24 -64.60 -23.46 41.87
N LYS A 25 -64.05 -22.40 41.26
CA LYS A 25 -64.80 -21.14 41.05
C LYS A 25 -64.13 -20.28 39.99
N SER A 26 -64.92 -19.76 39.06
CA SER A 26 -64.51 -18.76 38.07
C SER A 26 -64.76 -17.35 38.62
N ALA A 27 -63.78 -16.47 38.43
CA ALA A 27 -63.95 -15.03 38.52
C ALA A 27 -63.24 -14.41 37.31
N VAL A 28 -64.00 -13.76 36.42
CA VAL A 28 -63.46 -13.03 35.27
C VAL A 28 -63.06 -11.64 35.76
N GLY A 29 -61.81 -11.23 35.52
CA GLY A 29 -61.28 -9.98 36.09
C GLY A 29 -60.05 -9.45 35.35
N SER A 30 -60.30 -8.76 34.25
CA SER A 30 -59.41 -7.83 33.51
C SER A 30 -57.97 -8.27 33.17
N SER A 31 -57.65 -8.25 31.87
CA SER A 31 -56.27 -8.38 31.38
C SER A 31 -55.43 -7.14 31.71
N ALA A 32 -54.61 -7.22 32.75
CA ALA A 32 -53.36 -6.47 32.80
C ALA A 32 -52.25 -7.33 32.15
N MET A 33 -51.83 -6.98 30.93
CA MET A 33 -50.69 -7.64 30.30
C MET A 33 -49.41 -7.26 31.04
N VAL A 34 -49.00 -8.07 32.02
CA VAL A 34 -47.64 -8.05 32.55
C VAL A 34 -46.70 -8.26 31.37
N ALA A 35 -45.94 -7.23 31.01
CA ALA A 35 -45.07 -7.27 29.84
C ALA A 35 -44.07 -8.41 29.98
N HIS A 36 -44.23 -9.43 29.13
CA HIS A 36 -43.37 -10.61 29.14
C HIS A 36 -41.97 -10.18 28.72
N GLN A 37 -41.07 -9.94 29.69
CA GLN A 37 -39.65 -9.76 29.39
C GLN A 37 -39.19 -10.97 28.57
N PRO A 38 -38.59 -10.79 27.39
CA PRO A 38 -38.16 -11.88 26.53
C PRO A 38 -36.85 -12.49 27.06
N GLN A 39 -36.92 -13.09 28.25
CA GLN A 39 -35.84 -13.94 28.78
C GLN A 39 -35.70 -15.15 27.85
N ASN A 40 -34.52 -15.29 27.26
CA ASN A 40 -34.12 -16.39 26.38
C ASN A 40 -35.11 -16.75 25.25
N ARG A 41 -35.21 -15.89 24.23
CA ARG A 41 -35.17 -16.43 22.86
C ARG A 41 -33.84 -17.17 22.71
N ALA A 42 -33.84 -18.37 22.15
CA ALA A 42 -32.61 -19.14 21.96
C ALA A 42 -31.62 -18.36 21.10
N SER A 43 -30.45 -18.02 21.67
CA SER A 43 -29.34 -17.44 20.91
C SER A 43 -28.78 -18.52 19.99
N ILE A 44 -28.61 -18.19 18.71
CA ILE A 44 -27.92 -19.08 17.77
C ILE A 44 -26.43 -18.96 18.08
N PRO A 45 -25.74 -20.01 18.56
CA PRO A 45 -24.31 -19.93 18.87
C PRO A 45 -23.50 -19.89 17.58
N GLN A 46 -22.28 -19.33 17.62
CA GLN A 46 -21.44 -19.24 16.42
C GLN A 46 -20.92 -20.62 15.93
N THR A 47 -21.14 -21.69 16.70
CA THR A 47 -20.95 -23.09 16.29
C THR A 47 -22.06 -23.61 15.37
N CYS A 48 -23.12 -22.82 15.12
CA CYS A 48 -24.18 -23.11 14.17
C CYS A 48 -24.24 -22.02 13.09
N LYS A 49 -24.71 -22.38 11.89
CA LYS A 49 -25.00 -21.39 10.84
C LYS A 49 -26.19 -20.52 11.25
N TYR A 50 -25.99 -19.21 11.23
CA TYR A 50 -27.06 -18.22 11.30
C TYR A 50 -27.78 -18.08 9.94
N ASP A 51 -27.04 -18.22 8.84
CA ASP A 51 -27.54 -18.18 7.46
C ASP A 51 -26.87 -19.24 6.58
N ILE A 52 -27.55 -19.68 5.51
CA ILE A 52 -27.08 -20.70 4.59
C ILE A 52 -25.75 -20.32 3.90
N ASN A 53 -25.52 -19.04 3.61
CA ASN A 53 -24.35 -18.55 2.90
C ASN A 53 -23.10 -18.46 3.79
N GLN A 54 -23.22 -18.71 5.10
CA GLN A 54 -22.08 -18.71 5.99
C GLN A 54 -21.08 -19.83 5.70
N VAL A 55 -19.82 -19.57 6.02
CA VAL A 55 -18.68 -20.48 5.94
C VAL A 55 -18.05 -20.62 7.33
N LEU A 56 -17.33 -21.72 7.56
CA LEU A 56 -16.53 -21.86 8.78
C LEU A 56 -15.25 -21.00 8.64
N ASN A 57 -14.88 -20.28 9.70
CA ASN A 57 -13.56 -19.64 9.81
C ASN A 57 -12.51 -20.58 10.41
N ASP A 58 -11.26 -20.16 10.42
CA ASP A 58 -10.16 -21.00 10.89
C ASP A 58 -10.13 -21.14 12.44
N ALA A 59 -10.90 -20.31 13.15
CA ALA A 59 -11.16 -20.40 14.58
C ALA A 59 -12.35 -21.34 14.94
N GLY A 60 -13.02 -21.95 13.94
CA GLY A 60 -14.11 -22.90 14.14
C GLY A 60 -15.50 -22.29 14.39
N GLY A 61 -15.68 -20.98 14.14
CA GLY A 61 -16.97 -20.31 14.15
C GLY A 61 -17.51 -20.04 12.74
N TYR A 62 -18.83 -20.03 12.57
CA TYR A 62 -19.45 -19.61 11.30
C TYR A 62 -19.41 -18.08 11.13
N VAL A 63 -19.14 -17.64 9.91
CA VAL A 63 -18.98 -16.23 9.48
C VAL A 63 -19.42 -16.10 8.01
N TRP A 64 -19.46 -14.90 7.44
CA TRP A 64 -19.62 -14.72 5.99
C TRP A 64 -18.28 -14.50 5.28
N LYS A 65 -18.26 -14.68 3.96
CA LYS A 65 -17.20 -14.16 3.09
C LYS A 65 -17.56 -12.78 2.58
N LEU A 66 -16.55 -11.91 2.48
CA LEU A 66 -16.67 -10.61 1.84
C LEU A 66 -17.09 -10.74 0.36
N PRO A 67 -17.87 -9.76 -0.17
CA PRO A 67 -17.98 -9.51 -1.59
C PRO A 67 -16.61 -9.39 -2.28
N THR A 68 -16.50 -9.84 -3.52
CA THR A 68 -15.21 -9.92 -4.24
C THR A 68 -14.47 -8.58 -4.29
N LEU A 69 -15.19 -7.48 -4.54
CA LEU A 69 -14.62 -6.12 -4.60
C LEU A 69 -14.07 -5.66 -3.23
N GLU A 70 -14.78 -5.94 -2.13
CA GLU A 70 -14.35 -5.62 -0.76
C GLU A 70 -13.10 -6.43 -0.37
N HIS A 71 -13.08 -7.72 -0.70
CA HIS A 71 -11.91 -8.58 -0.47
C HIS A 71 -10.70 -8.11 -1.29
N VAL A 72 -10.89 -7.70 -2.55
CA VAL A 72 -9.82 -7.08 -3.35
C VAL A 72 -9.37 -5.76 -2.72
N ASN A 73 -10.27 -4.89 -2.26
CA ASN A 73 -9.89 -3.65 -1.56
C ASN A 73 -9.05 -3.93 -0.31
N ARG A 74 -9.48 -4.90 0.52
CA ARG A 74 -8.74 -5.35 1.71
C ARG A 74 -7.34 -5.87 1.35
N TYR A 75 -7.21 -6.69 0.31
CA TYR A 75 -5.92 -7.15 -0.21
C TYR A 75 -5.05 -6.01 -0.79
N LEU A 76 -5.63 -4.99 -1.43
CA LEU A 76 -4.86 -3.89 -1.99
C LEU A 76 -4.28 -2.96 -0.91
N VAL A 77 -4.98 -2.80 0.22
CA VAL A 77 -4.56 -1.98 1.38
C VAL A 77 -3.64 -2.76 2.30
N LEU A 78 -4.08 -3.93 2.78
CA LEU A 78 -3.34 -4.75 3.75
C LEU A 78 -2.29 -5.66 3.11
N GLY A 79 -2.28 -5.72 1.77
CA GLY A 79 -1.42 -6.60 1.01
C GLY A 79 -1.80 -8.07 1.15
N GLY A 80 -1.02 -8.89 0.46
CA GLY A 80 -0.90 -10.29 0.79
C GLY A 80 0.04 -10.48 1.98
N ALA A 81 -0.09 -11.64 2.62
CA ALA A 81 0.84 -12.15 3.63
C ALA A 81 2.26 -12.25 3.06
N LYS A 82 3.06 -11.18 3.19
CA LYS A 82 4.45 -11.14 2.72
C LYS A 82 5.36 -11.64 3.83
N ASP A 83 5.81 -12.88 3.67
CA ASP A 83 6.74 -13.62 4.52
C ASP A 83 6.23 -13.98 5.94
N MET A 84 5.13 -13.38 6.40
CA MET A 84 4.31 -13.82 7.55
C MET A 84 2.83 -13.89 7.16
N GLY A 85 2.12 -14.91 7.65
CA GLY A 85 0.69 -15.16 7.42
C GLY A 85 -0.26 -14.22 8.20
N ASN A 86 -1.54 -14.61 8.30
CA ASN A 86 -2.33 -14.29 9.49
C ASN A 86 -1.92 -15.25 10.63
N TYR A 87 -2.63 -15.23 11.76
CA TYR A 87 -2.34 -16.14 12.88
C TYR A 87 -2.65 -17.61 12.56
N TYR A 88 -3.59 -17.87 11.64
CA TYR A 88 -4.17 -19.20 11.40
C TYR A 88 -3.68 -19.91 10.12
N ARG A 89 -3.23 -19.18 9.08
CA ARG A 89 -2.80 -19.73 7.77
C ARG A 89 -1.41 -19.30 7.38
N GLN A 90 -0.78 -20.07 6.48
CA GLN A 90 0.50 -19.69 5.91
C GLN A 90 0.34 -18.58 4.86
N SER A 91 1.46 -17.92 4.58
CA SER A 91 1.53 -16.83 3.61
C SER A 91 1.14 -17.25 2.19
N SER A 92 1.41 -18.50 1.81
CA SER A 92 0.95 -19.11 0.55
C SER A 92 -0.56 -19.00 0.35
N ASP A 93 -1.33 -19.27 1.41
CA ASP A 93 -2.76 -19.60 1.30
C ASP A 93 -3.60 -18.33 1.26
N VAL A 94 -3.22 -17.34 2.08
CA VAL A 94 -3.74 -15.97 2.01
C VAL A 94 -3.41 -15.35 0.65
N ASN A 95 -2.16 -15.47 0.18
CA ASN A 95 -1.76 -14.94 -1.14
C ASN A 95 -2.51 -15.62 -2.30
N LEU A 96 -2.83 -16.91 -2.18
CA LEU A 96 -3.64 -17.67 -3.13
C LEU A 96 -5.10 -17.19 -3.13
N GLU A 97 -5.74 -17.05 -1.97
CA GLU A 97 -7.15 -16.61 -1.90
C GLU A 97 -7.32 -15.16 -2.41
N CYS A 98 -6.36 -14.27 -2.14
CA CYS A 98 -6.32 -12.92 -2.71
C CYS A 98 -6.03 -12.90 -4.23
N ALA A 99 -5.14 -13.76 -4.73
CA ALA A 99 -4.92 -13.89 -6.18
C ALA A 99 -6.18 -14.39 -6.90
N LEU A 100 -6.94 -15.29 -6.28
CA LEU A 100 -8.20 -15.82 -6.80
C LEU A 100 -9.31 -14.75 -6.83
N SER A 101 -9.41 -13.84 -5.87
CA SER A 101 -10.41 -12.76 -5.92
C SER A 101 -10.13 -11.76 -7.05
N VAL A 102 -8.87 -11.39 -7.26
CA VAL A 102 -8.45 -10.57 -8.41
C VAL A 102 -8.71 -11.29 -9.74
N LEU A 103 -8.39 -12.58 -9.85
CA LEU A 103 -8.66 -13.36 -11.06
C LEU A 103 -10.14 -13.55 -11.35
N LYS A 104 -11.01 -13.65 -10.32
CA LYS A 104 -12.47 -13.68 -10.50
C LYS A 104 -12.94 -12.40 -11.21
N MET A 105 -12.60 -11.22 -10.70
CA MET A 105 -12.99 -9.94 -11.34
C MET A 105 -12.44 -9.77 -12.77
N ILE A 106 -11.26 -10.33 -13.07
CA ILE A 106 -10.68 -10.27 -14.43
C ILE A 106 -11.40 -11.22 -15.40
N ARG A 107 -11.87 -12.37 -14.92
CA ARG A 107 -12.47 -13.44 -15.76
C ARG A 107 -13.98 -13.46 -15.77
N ASP A 108 -14.63 -12.65 -14.94
CA ASP A 108 -16.08 -12.55 -14.85
C ASP A 108 -16.70 -12.30 -16.25
N PRO A 109 -17.83 -12.95 -16.61
CA PRO A 109 -18.57 -12.63 -17.82
C PRO A 109 -18.94 -11.15 -17.92
N ASP A 110 -19.27 -10.49 -16.80
CA ASP A 110 -19.56 -9.06 -16.76
C ASP A 110 -18.27 -8.22 -16.88
N ALA A 111 -18.18 -7.44 -17.96
CA ALA A 111 -17.08 -6.51 -18.19
C ALA A 111 -17.03 -5.38 -17.14
N SER A 112 -18.14 -5.06 -16.45
CA SER A 112 -18.15 -4.04 -15.40
C SER A 112 -17.22 -4.41 -14.24
N GLN A 113 -17.08 -5.70 -13.90
CA GLN A 113 -16.15 -6.17 -12.87
C GLN A 113 -14.69 -5.81 -13.18
N PHE A 114 -14.27 -5.93 -14.44
CA PHE A 114 -12.94 -5.53 -14.88
C PHE A 114 -12.74 -4.01 -14.75
N VAL A 115 -13.76 -3.22 -15.11
CA VAL A 115 -13.73 -1.74 -14.98
C VAL A 115 -13.67 -1.33 -13.51
N GLN A 116 -14.46 -1.96 -12.64
CA GLN A 116 -14.46 -1.73 -11.19
C GLN A 116 -13.09 -2.07 -10.57
N LEU A 117 -12.47 -3.18 -10.97
CA LEU A 117 -11.11 -3.55 -10.55
C LEU A 117 -10.09 -2.47 -10.96
N CYS A 118 -10.10 -2.01 -12.22
CA CYS A 118 -9.19 -0.96 -12.68
C CYS A 118 -9.43 0.39 -11.98
N ALA A 119 -10.69 0.76 -11.75
CA ALA A 119 -11.06 1.95 -10.99
C ALA A 119 -10.57 1.87 -9.53
N LEU A 120 -10.70 0.71 -8.88
CA LEU A 120 -10.22 0.46 -7.52
C LEU A 120 -8.68 0.52 -7.44
N LEU A 121 -7.97 -0.09 -8.40
CA LEU A 121 -6.50 -0.02 -8.50
C LEU A 121 -6.02 1.42 -8.63
N LYS A 122 -6.68 2.21 -9.49
CA LYS A 122 -6.44 3.66 -9.65
C LYS A 122 -6.73 4.40 -8.33
N ALA A 123 -7.88 4.19 -7.70
CA ALA A 123 -8.25 4.85 -6.45
C ALA A 123 -7.25 4.58 -5.32
N VAL A 124 -6.82 3.33 -5.14
CA VAL A 124 -5.84 2.96 -4.10
C VAL A 124 -4.45 3.52 -4.42
N SER A 125 -3.99 3.41 -5.67
CA SER A 125 -2.66 3.91 -6.07
C SER A 125 -2.58 5.43 -6.04
N VAL A 126 -3.51 6.11 -6.70
CA VAL A 126 -3.52 7.57 -6.89
C VAL A 126 -3.99 8.29 -5.63
N GLY A 127 -4.95 7.74 -4.87
CA GLY A 127 -5.32 8.27 -3.56
C GLY A 127 -4.21 8.09 -2.51
N GLY A 128 -3.36 7.07 -2.65
CA GLY A 128 -2.32 6.74 -1.66
C GLY A 128 -2.86 5.93 -0.47
N ARG A 129 -4.03 5.32 -0.62
CA ARG A 129 -4.77 4.55 0.41
C ARG A 129 -4.06 3.28 0.91
N ALA A 130 -2.99 2.86 0.24
CA ALA A 130 -2.18 1.71 0.63
C ALA A 130 -0.72 2.12 0.87
N PRO A 131 -0.06 1.62 1.93
CA PRO A 131 1.33 1.99 2.28
C PRO A 131 2.36 1.34 1.37
N LYS A 132 2.00 0.18 0.80
CA LYS A 132 2.77 -0.63 -0.16
C LYS A 132 2.10 -0.51 -1.52
N GLN A 133 2.87 -0.72 -2.60
CA GLN A 133 2.35 -0.68 -3.97
C GLN A 133 2.51 -2.03 -4.70
N GLU A 134 3.22 -2.99 -4.10
CA GLU A 134 3.35 -4.34 -4.63
C GLU A 134 2.00 -5.03 -4.92
N PRO A 135 0.96 -4.96 -4.06
CA PRO A 135 -0.34 -5.60 -4.33
C PRO A 135 -1.04 -4.98 -5.54
N VAL A 136 -1.04 -3.64 -5.63
CA VAL A 136 -1.61 -2.89 -6.75
C VAL A 136 -0.90 -3.24 -8.06
N LEU A 137 0.44 -3.26 -8.06
CA LEU A 137 1.22 -3.55 -9.26
C LEU A 137 1.12 -5.01 -9.70
N LEU A 138 0.96 -5.97 -8.77
CA LEU A 138 0.72 -7.37 -9.09
C LEU A 138 -0.68 -7.58 -9.69
N SER A 139 -1.72 -6.97 -9.11
CA SER A 139 -3.08 -7.01 -9.64
C SER A 139 -3.19 -6.31 -11.00
N LEU A 140 -2.48 -5.20 -11.20
CA LEU A 140 -2.37 -4.51 -12.49
C LEU A 140 -1.63 -5.37 -13.53
N ALA A 141 -0.55 -6.06 -13.15
CA ALA A 141 0.13 -7.01 -14.02
C ALA A 141 -0.82 -8.15 -14.42
N ALA A 142 -1.63 -8.66 -13.50
CA ALA A 142 -2.64 -9.66 -13.79
C ALA A 142 -3.69 -9.14 -14.77
N ALA A 143 -4.23 -7.93 -14.58
CA ALA A 143 -5.17 -7.31 -15.52
C ALA A 143 -4.55 -7.17 -16.92
N ILE A 144 -3.31 -6.67 -17.03
CA ILE A 144 -2.57 -6.57 -18.31
C ILE A 144 -2.38 -7.94 -18.97
N VAL A 145 -2.08 -8.99 -18.20
CA VAL A 145 -1.73 -10.33 -18.71
C VAL A 145 -2.97 -11.18 -19.03
N PHE A 146 -4.06 -11.06 -18.26
CA PHE A 146 -5.24 -11.92 -18.31
C PHE A 146 -6.54 -11.26 -18.80
N ALA A 147 -6.54 -9.96 -19.16
CA ALA A 147 -7.66 -9.33 -19.88
C ALA A 147 -8.12 -10.18 -21.09
N LYS A 148 -9.43 -10.37 -21.21
CA LYS A 148 -10.11 -11.18 -22.23
C LYS A 148 -10.15 -10.42 -23.55
N THR A 149 -10.47 -9.12 -23.51
CA THR A 149 -10.68 -8.29 -24.71
C THR A 149 -9.55 -7.27 -24.94
N PRO A 150 -9.37 -6.75 -26.18
CA PRO A 150 -8.49 -5.62 -26.45
C PRO A 150 -8.88 -4.34 -25.69
N ALA A 151 -10.17 -4.12 -25.44
CA ALA A 151 -10.68 -2.95 -24.71
C ALA A 151 -10.29 -2.99 -23.23
N GLU A 152 -10.55 -4.11 -22.54
CA GLU A 152 -10.07 -4.35 -21.17
C GLU A 152 -8.56 -4.16 -21.05
N LYS A 153 -7.81 -4.68 -22.02
CA LYS A 153 -6.35 -4.54 -22.07
C LYS A 153 -5.91 -3.08 -22.22
N GLN A 154 -6.65 -2.26 -22.98
CA GLN A 154 -6.39 -0.82 -23.09
C GLN A 154 -6.69 -0.11 -21.77
N ILE A 155 -7.82 -0.42 -21.11
CA ILE A 155 -8.17 0.13 -19.78
C ILE A 155 -7.07 -0.17 -18.75
N ALA A 156 -6.50 -1.38 -18.78
CA ALA A 156 -5.36 -1.74 -17.94
C ALA A 156 -4.08 -0.93 -18.30
N PHE A 157 -3.83 -0.63 -19.58
CA PHE A 157 -2.70 0.22 -19.98
C PHE A 157 -2.90 1.71 -19.63
N GLU A 158 -4.13 2.24 -19.64
CA GLU A 158 -4.40 3.59 -19.14
C GLU A 158 -4.22 3.66 -17.61
N THR A 159 -4.81 2.70 -16.88
CA THR A 159 -4.62 2.53 -15.42
C THR A 159 -3.14 2.46 -15.03
N MET A 160 -2.33 1.80 -15.87
CA MET A 160 -0.88 1.69 -15.69
C MET A 160 -0.16 3.04 -15.78
N LYS A 161 -0.52 3.94 -16.71
CA LYS A 161 0.12 5.26 -16.84
C LYS A 161 0.00 6.08 -15.55
N GLU A 162 -1.12 5.95 -14.85
CA GLU A 162 -1.40 6.70 -13.61
C GLU A 162 -0.76 6.05 -12.37
N CYS A 163 -0.77 4.73 -12.27
CA CYS A 163 -0.20 4.02 -11.10
C CYS A 163 1.34 4.02 -11.10
N VAL A 164 1.96 3.92 -12.28
CA VAL A 164 3.41 3.80 -12.48
C VAL A 164 4.06 5.20 -12.47
N ARG A 165 4.29 5.71 -11.26
CA ARG A 165 4.78 7.08 -11.01
C ARG A 165 6.31 7.22 -11.01
N ILE A 166 7.01 6.21 -10.47
CA ILE A 166 8.47 6.18 -10.29
C ILE A 166 9.10 4.91 -10.89
N PRO A 167 10.41 4.87 -11.19
CA PRO A 167 11.05 3.73 -11.85
C PRO A 167 10.91 2.41 -11.07
N THR A 168 10.91 2.44 -9.74
CA THR A 168 10.65 1.26 -8.90
C THR A 168 9.33 0.57 -9.27
N HIS A 169 8.26 1.33 -9.53
CA HIS A 169 6.96 0.77 -9.92
C HIS A 169 7.05 0.13 -11.32
N MET A 170 7.77 0.77 -12.24
CA MET A 170 7.96 0.31 -13.62
C MET A 170 8.78 -0.99 -13.67
N PHE A 171 9.90 -1.06 -12.95
CA PHE A 171 10.75 -2.26 -12.86
C PHE A 171 10.01 -3.44 -12.22
N MET A 172 9.24 -3.17 -11.14
CA MET A 172 8.43 -4.18 -10.47
C MET A 172 7.29 -4.71 -11.36
N LEU A 173 6.56 -3.82 -12.02
CA LEU A 173 5.51 -4.20 -12.98
C LEU A 173 6.08 -5.01 -14.15
N ALA A 174 7.26 -4.63 -14.66
CA ALA A 174 7.96 -5.38 -15.70
C ALA A 174 8.37 -6.80 -15.24
N GLY A 175 8.76 -6.96 -13.97
CA GLY A 175 8.96 -8.26 -13.35
C GLY A 175 7.68 -9.09 -13.30
N PHE A 176 6.61 -8.56 -12.70
CA PHE A 176 5.33 -9.28 -12.57
C PHE A 176 4.70 -9.63 -13.93
N VAL A 177 4.71 -8.72 -14.91
CA VAL A 177 4.18 -8.99 -16.26
C VAL A 177 4.99 -10.08 -16.98
N ARG A 178 6.31 -10.12 -16.82
CA ARG A 178 7.16 -11.22 -17.31
C ARG A 178 6.77 -12.54 -16.64
N ASP A 179 6.74 -12.57 -15.32
CA ASP A 179 6.58 -13.80 -14.54
C ASP A 179 5.19 -14.41 -14.75
N LEU A 180 4.12 -13.61 -14.69
CA LEU A 180 2.76 -14.06 -15.00
C LEU A 180 2.59 -14.51 -16.46
N SER A 181 3.32 -13.91 -17.42
CA SER A 181 3.26 -14.32 -18.83
C SER A 181 3.98 -15.64 -19.10
N MET A 182 5.06 -15.93 -18.36
CA MET A 182 5.77 -17.21 -18.42
C MET A 182 4.98 -18.35 -17.76
N SER A 183 4.12 -18.03 -16.80
CA SER A 183 3.29 -18.98 -16.06
C SER A 183 1.94 -19.32 -16.68
N LYS A 184 1.60 -18.80 -17.87
CA LYS A 184 0.40 -19.23 -18.60
C LYS A 184 0.52 -20.70 -19.06
N PRO A 185 -0.51 -21.54 -18.89
CA PRO A 185 -0.48 -22.92 -19.40
C PRO A 185 -0.50 -22.96 -20.94
N GLU A 186 -1.46 -22.29 -21.58
CA GLU A 186 -1.71 -22.38 -23.03
C GLU A 186 -0.63 -21.72 -23.91
N LYS A 187 -0.20 -20.50 -23.53
CA LYS A 187 0.64 -19.62 -24.38
C LYS A 187 1.65 -18.87 -23.50
N LYS A 188 2.77 -19.54 -23.19
CA LYS A 188 3.89 -18.97 -22.44
C LYS A 188 4.54 -17.83 -23.24
N GLY A 189 4.47 -16.62 -22.72
CA GLY A 189 4.98 -15.41 -23.36
C GLY A 189 6.09 -14.74 -22.58
N LYS A 190 6.98 -14.02 -23.27
CA LYS A 190 8.08 -13.25 -22.63
C LYS A 190 7.61 -11.96 -21.92
N GLY A 191 6.31 -11.68 -21.82
CA GLY A 191 5.72 -10.44 -21.29
C GLY A 191 5.79 -9.22 -22.23
N TRP A 192 6.84 -9.09 -23.04
CA TRP A 192 7.14 -7.90 -23.88
C TRP A 192 6.35 -7.81 -25.20
N GLY A 193 5.02 -7.98 -25.14
CA GLY A 193 4.12 -7.76 -26.27
C GLY A 193 4.09 -6.29 -26.73
N ALA A 194 3.67 -6.04 -27.98
CA ALA A 194 3.69 -4.70 -28.59
C ALA A 194 2.95 -3.63 -27.76
N GLY A 195 1.77 -3.95 -27.21
CA GLY A 195 1.02 -3.04 -26.32
C GLY A 195 1.76 -2.70 -25.03
N PHE A 196 2.36 -3.69 -24.35
CA PHE A 196 3.12 -3.44 -23.13
C PHE A 196 4.41 -2.66 -23.38
N ARG A 197 5.10 -2.92 -24.51
CA ARG A 197 6.23 -2.09 -24.95
C ARG A 197 5.80 -0.64 -25.16
N ARG A 198 4.69 -0.38 -25.87
CA ARG A 198 4.13 0.97 -26.07
C ARG A 198 3.76 1.65 -24.75
N ALA A 199 3.17 0.92 -23.81
CA ALA A 199 2.79 1.43 -22.49
C ALA A 199 4.01 1.78 -21.60
N ILE A 200 5.09 0.97 -21.65
CA ILE A 200 6.35 1.30 -20.98
C ILE A 200 7.07 2.45 -21.71
N SER A 201 7.05 2.53 -23.05
CA SER A 201 7.63 3.66 -23.79
C SER A 201 7.04 5.00 -23.37
N HIS A 202 5.71 5.05 -23.18
CA HIS A 202 5.01 6.23 -22.67
C HIS A 202 5.59 6.74 -21.35
N TYR A 203 6.12 5.87 -20.47
CA TYR A 203 6.76 6.31 -19.23
C TYR A 203 7.92 7.28 -19.49
N TYR A 204 8.73 7.03 -20.51
CA TYR A 204 9.88 7.85 -20.87
C TYR A 204 9.50 9.04 -21.75
N THR A 205 8.66 8.83 -22.78
CA THR A 205 8.31 9.89 -23.74
C THR A 205 7.43 10.99 -23.12
N SER A 206 6.69 10.71 -22.05
CA SER A 206 5.89 11.70 -21.30
C SER A 206 6.65 12.54 -20.28
N ARG A 207 7.99 12.42 -20.20
CA ARG A 207 8.83 13.10 -19.19
C ARG A 207 9.95 13.89 -19.86
N ASN A 208 10.19 15.09 -19.34
CA ASN A 208 11.29 15.95 -19.77
C ASN A 208 12.65 15.42 -19.29
N GLY A 209 13.74 15.91 -19.89
CA GLY A 209 15.11 15.52 -19.59
C GLY A 209 15.52 15.72 -18.13
N ARG A 210 15.00 16.75 -17.44
CA ARG A 210 15.31 17.05 -16.03
C ARG A 210 14.71 16.01 -15.09
N ASP A 211 13.44 15.66 -15.29
CA ASP A 211 12.74 14.65 -14.49
C ASP A 211 13.29 13.25 -14.77
N LEU A 212 13.60 12.93 -16.03
CA LEU A 212 14.30 11.69 -16.38
C LEU A 212 15.67 11.62 -15.72
N ALA A 213 16.44 12.71 -15.69
CA ALA A 213 17.73 12.74 -14.99
C ALA A 213 17.59 12.40 -13.52
N PHE A 214 16.75 13.14 -12.77
CA PHE A 214 16.55 12.90 -11.35
C PHE A 214 16.07 11.47 -11.06
N GLN A 215 15.17 10.93 -11.90
CA GLN A 215 14.67 9.57 -11.72
C GLN A 215 15.73 8.51 -12.04
N MET A 216 16.44 8.64 -13.17
CA MET A 216 17.44 7.65 -13.61
C MET A 216 18.71 7.68 -12.75
N THR A 217 19.11 8.82 -12.20
CA THR A 217 20.26 8.93 -11.27
C THR A 217 19.93 8.43 -9.86
N LYS A 218 18.69 8.63 -9.38
CA LYS A 218 18.24 8.18 -8.06
C LYS A 218 17.86 6.68 -8.01
N TYR A 219 17.27 6.17 -9.09
CA TYR A 219 16.72 4.80 -9.18
C TYR A 219 17.43 3.96 -10.26
N GLN A 220 18.76 4.06 -10.34
CA GLN A 220 19.62 3.44 -11.38
C GLN A 220 19.31 1.94 -11.65
N ASN A 221 18.95 1.20 -10.60
CA ASN A 221 18.43 -0.17 -10.66
C ASN A 221 17.46 -0.43 -9.49
N ARG A 222 16.45 -1.30 -9.69
CA ARG A 222 15.58 -1.93 -8.66
C ARG A 222 15.02 -3.24 -9.21
N GLU A 223 14.57 -4.16 -8.36
CA GLU A 223 13.97 -5.46 -8.75
C GLU A 223 14.80 -6.29 -9.76
N GLY A 224 16.12 -6.14 -9.76
CA GLY A 224 17.03 -6.80 -10.70
C GLY A 224 17.11 -6.18 -12.11
N TRP A 225 16.41 -5.07 -12.36
CA TRP A 225 16.42 -4.36 -13.65
C TRP A 225 17.22 -3.05 -13.58
N THR A 226 17.85 -2.66 -14.69
CA THR A 226 18.35 -1.29 -14.92
C THR A 226 17.50 -0.55 -15.95
N HIS A 227 17.62 0.78 -16.00
CA HIS A 227 17.01 1.58 -17.07
C HIS A 227 17.49 1.17 -18.48
N ALA A 228 18.76 0.79 -18.63
CA ALA A 228 19.31 0.37 -19.92
C ALA A 228 18.63 -0.91 -20.45
N ASP A 229 18.30 -1.86 -19.56
CA ASP A 229 17.64 -3.11 -19.94
C ASP A 229 16.21 -2.87 -20.42
N ILE A 230 15.47 -2.00 -19.72
CA ILE A 230 14.13 -1.59 -20.14
C ILE A 230 14.18 -0.91 -21.52
N ILE A 231 15.08 0.06 -21.71
CA ILE A 231 15.20 0.79 -22.99
C ILE A 231 15.56 -0.15 -24.15
N ARG A 232 16.45 -1.12 -23.93
CA ARG A 232 16.82 -2.16 -24.92
C ARG A 232 15.64 -3.01 -25.40
N MET A 233 14.61 -3.22 -24.57
CA MET A 233 13.45 -4.07 -24.90
C MET A 233 12.29 -3.31 -25.56
N ILE A 234 12.14 -2.01 -25.28
CA ILE A 234 11.00 -1.21 -25.76
C ILE A 234 11.23 -0.55 -27.12
N HIS A 235 12.49 -0.37 -27.54
CA HIS A 235 12.89 0.23 -28.83
C HIS A 235 12.19 1.58 -29.10
N ILE A 236 12.36 2.53 -28.18
CA ILE A 236 11.93 3.93 -28.39
C ILE A 236 12.69 4.53 -29.59
N ASP A 237 11.93 5.19 -30.47
CA ASP A 237 12.47 6.13 -31.46
C ASP A 237 12.88 7.43 -30.74
N PRO A 238 14.16 7.86 -30.79
CA PRO A 238 14.63 9.08 -30.12
C PRO A 238 13.88 10.36 -30.51
N THR A 239 13.24 10.42 -31.69
CA THR A 239 12.41 11.56 -32.09
C THR A 239 11.20 11.75 -31.15
N THR A 240 10.66 10.65 -30.62
CA THR A 240 9.47 10.63 -29.74
C THR A 240 9.75 11.01 -28.28
N LEU A 241 11.00 11.29 -27.91
CA LEU A 241 11.36 11.83 -26.60
C LEU A 241 11.08 13.34 -26.55
N ALA A 242 10.60 13.82 -25.39
CA ALA A 242 10.04 15.17 -25.22
C ALA A 242 11.02 16.32 -25.51
N ASP A 243 12.32 16.15 -25.23
CA ASP A 243 13.36 17.16 -25.42
C ASP A 243 14.75 16.53 -25.63
N ASP A 244 15.74 17.33 -26.01
CA ASP A 244 17.12 16.87 -26.21
C ASP A 244 17.83 16.46 -24.90
N GLY A 245 17.37 16.94 -23.75
CA GLY A 245 17.81 16.46 -22.45
C GLY A 245 17.36 15.02 -22.18
N ALA A 246 16.16 14.63 -22.60
CA ALA A 246 15.67 13.25 -22.55
C ALA A 246 16.50 12.33 -23.47
N ARG A 247 16.89 12.81 -24.66
CA ARG A 247 17.80 12.11 -25.58
C ARG A 247 19.19 11.94 -24.96
N LEU A 248 19.76 13.01 -24.41
CA LEU A 248 21.03 13.00 -23.68
C LEU A 248 21.02 12.04 -22.48
N MET A 249 19.90 11.93 -21.76
CA MET A 249 19.74 10.98 -20.66
C MET A 249 19.76 9.51 -21.11
N PHE A 250 19.24 9.20 -22.30
CA PHE A 250 19.35 7.87 -22.89
C PHE A 250 20.80 7.54 -23.25
N ASP A 251 21.52 8.46 -23.91
CA ASP A 251 22.95 8.33 -24.23
C ASP A 251 23.79 8.11 -22.95
N TYR A 252 23.57 8.92 -21.90
CA TYR A 252 24.26 8.81 -20.62
C TYR A 252 24.06 7.43 -19.95
N VAL A 253 22.82 6.93 -19.93
CA VAL A 253 22.50 5.63 -19.31
C VAL A 253 23.03 4.46 -20.14
N MET A 254 23.08 4.58 -21.48
CA MET A 254 23.70 3.56 -22.33
C MET A 254 25.22 3.53 -22.19
N MET A 255 25.89 4.69 -22.17
CA MET A 255 27.33 4.81 -21.87
C MET A 255 27.66 4.18 -20.52
N LYS A 256 26.94 4.54 -19.44
CA LYS A 256 27.24 4.04 -18.09
C LYS A 256 27.16 2.50 -17.98
N ASN A 257 26.31 1.87 -18.80
CA ASN A 257 26.10 0.41 -18.84
C ASN A 257 26.88 -0.30 -19.97
N ALA A 258 27.84 0.36 -20.62
CA ALA A 258 28.60 -0.19 -21.75
C ALA A 258 29.72 -1.19 -21.37
N ARG A 259 29.90 -1.50 -20.08
CA ARG A 259 30.95 -2.43 -19.62
C ARG A 259 30.68 -3.85 -20.16
N LYS A 260 31.55 -4.30 -21.09
CA LYS A 260 31.55 -5.58 -21.82
C LYS A 260 30.73 -5.67 -23.13
N ALA A 261 30.79 -4.67 -23.99
CA ALA A 261 30.60 -4.92 -25.43
C ALA A 261 31.86 -5.61 -26.01
N LYS A 262 31.73 -6.80 -26.62
CA LYS A 262 32.79 -7.35 -27.49
C LYS A 262 32.77 -6.60 -28.83
N VAL A 263 33.93 -6.17 -29.29
CA VAL A 263 34.09 -5.55 -30.63
C VAL A 263 33.82 -6.62 -31.70
N PRO A 264 32.94 -6.37 -32.70
CA PRO A 264 32.77 -7.27 -33.84
C PRO A 264 34.04 -7.35 -34.68
N SER A 265 34.38 -8.53 -35.22
CA SER A 265 35.56 -8.68 -36.08
C SER A 265 35.34 -8.09 -37.47
N GLU A 266 36.43 -7.70 -38.13
CA GLU A 266 36.38 -7.01 -39.44
C GLU A 266 35.66 -7.81 -40.52
N LYS A 267 35.75 -9.15 -40.50
CA LYS A 267 34.99 -10.00 -41.42
C LYS A 267 33.48 -9.77 -41.30
N THR A 268 32.94 -9.59 -40.08
CA THR A 268 31.52 -9.25 -39.88
C THR A 268 31.17 -7.87 -40.44
N LEU A 269 32.06 -6.88 -40.28
CA LEU A 269 31.87 -5.54 -40.83
C LEU A 269 31.90 -5.53 -42.37
N ALA A 270 32.74 -6.36 -42.99
CA ALA A 270 32.79 -6.52 -44.44
C ALA A 270 31.50 -7.13 -45.01
N THR A 271 31.00 -8.22 -44.41
CA THR A 271 29.74 -8.86 -44.87
C THR A 271 28.54 -7.92 -44.74
N LEU A 272 28.50 -7.09 -43.70
CA LEU A 272 27.43 -6.10 -43.50
C LEU A 272 27.46 -5.01 -44.59
N LYS A 273 28.63 -4.47 -44.93
CA LYS A 273 28.78 -3.45 -46.00
C LYS A 273 28.32 -3.97 -47.37
N ALA A 274 28.63 -5.23 -47.69
CA ALA A 274 28.23 -5.84 -48.96
C ALA A 274 26.71 -6.07 -49.11
N SER A 275 25.94 -6.01 -48.02
CA SER A 275 24.52 -6.43 -48.02
C SER A 275 23.51 -5.40 -48.56
N GLY A 276 23.95 -4.19 -48.93
CA GLY A 276 23.14 -3.13 -49.56
C GLY A 276 22.03 -2.50 -48.70
N LYS A 277 21.62 -3.15 -47.60
CA LYS A 277 20.56 -2.66 -46.71
C LYS A 277 21.06 -1.44 -45.92
N ARG A 278 20.27 -0.35 -45.92
CA ARG A 278 20.36 0.72 -44.92
C ARG A 278 19.93 0.17 -43.55
N ILE A 279 20.82 -0.60 -42.92
CA ILE A 279 20.82 -0.78 -41.47
C ILE A 279 21.17 0.60 -40.91
N LEU A 280 20.17 1.31 -40.39
CA LEU A 280 20.45 2.48 -39.54
C LEU A 280 21.41 2.02 -38.44
N PRO A 281 22.61 2.62 -38.32
CA PRO A 281 23.55 2.21 -37.28
C PRO A 281 22.84 2.37 -35.94
N ASN A 282 22.85 1.31 -35.13
CA ASN A 282 22.13 1.28 -33.85
C ASN A 282 22.39 2.59 -33.10
N PRO A 283 21.38 3.46 -32.90
CA PRO A 283 21.61 4.84 -32.46
C PRO A 283 22.28 4.90 -31.09
N PHE A 284 22.11 3.83 -30.31
CA PHE A 284 22.78 3.58 -29.04
C PHE A 284 24.10 2.81 -29.21
N LYS A 285 24.99 3.24 -30.13
CA LYS A 285 26.42 2.87 -30.05
C LYS A 285 26.91 3.39 -28.70
N ALA A 286 27.57 2.54 -27.92
CA ALA A 286 28.15 2.98 -26.66
C ALA A 286 29.23 4.05 -26.92
N LEU A 287 28.96 5.29 -26.50
CA LEU A 287 29.99 6.33 -26.48
C LEU A 287 31.05 6.00 -25.44
N THR A 288 32.32 6.31 -25.73
CA THR A 288 33.36 6.38 -24.70
C THR A 288 33.13 7.56 -23.75
N LYS A 289 33.79 7.57 -22.58
CA LYS A 289 33.75 8.72 -21.66
C LYS A 289 34.22 10.00 -22.37
N GLU A 290 35.22 9.88 -23.25
CA GLU A 290 35.74 10.97 -24.08
C GLU A 290 34.77 11.39 -25.19
N GLU A 291 34.18 10.46 -25.96
CA GLU A 291 33.17 10.79 -27.00
C GLU A 291 31.95 11.52 -26.39
N PHE A 292 31.50 11.11 -25.20
CA PHE A 292 30.40 11.77 -24.49
C PHE A 292 30.80 13.16 -23.96
N LEU A 293 31.99 13.30 -23.39
CA LEU A 293 32.52 14.60 -22.94
C LEU A 293 32.77 15.55 -24.13
N ALA A 294 33.20 15.04 -25.28
CA ALA A 294 33.36 15.82 -26.51
C ALA A 294 32.00 16.32 -27.04
N LYS A 295 30.98 15.45 -27.10
CA LYS A 295 29.60 15.88 -27.40
C LYS A 295 29.09 16.93 -26.41
N LEU A 296 29.39 16.78 -25.12
CA LEU A 296 29.07 17.76 -24.07
C LEU A 296 29.68 19.13 -24.39
N ASN A 297 30.96 19.15 -24.74
CA ASN A 297 31.74 20.37 -24.96
C ASN A 297 31.44 21.02 -26.32
N SER A 298 30.88 20.28 -27.29
CA SER A 298 30.36 20.85 -28.54
C SER A 298 29.00 21.57 -28.39
N ILE A 299 28.40 21.55 -27.20
CA ILE A 299 27.24 22.38 -26.87
C ILE A 299 27.78 23.68 -26.25
N GLU A 300 27.68 24.79 -26.99
CA GLU A 300 28.26 26.07 -26.59
C GLU A 300 27.76 26.53 -25.21
N THR A 301 28.69 26.73 -24.28
CA THR A 301 28.45 27.33 -22.97
C THR A 301 29.60 28.28 -22.62
N PRO A 302 29.32 29.47 -22.05
CA PRO A 302 30.36 30.48 -21.79
C PRO A 302 31.31 30.04 -20.66
N PRO A 303 32.61 30.40 -20.74
CA PRO A 303 33.66 29.82 -19.90
C PRO A 303 33.75 30.45 -18.51
N ILE A 304 34.07 29.61 -17.51
CA ILE A 304 34.49 29.97 -16.15
C ILE A 304 35.69 29.03 -15.80
N PRO A 305 36.75 29.51 -15.12
CA PRO A 305 38.11 29.00 -15.35
C PRO A 305 38.42 27.60 -14.82
N THR A 306 39.50 27.02 -15.37
CA THR A 306 39.83 25.60 -15.33
C THR A 306 40.56 25.14 -14.07
N GLN A 307 40.25 23.90 -13.68
CA GLN A 307 41.07 23.12 -12.75
C GLN A 307 42.41 22.77 -13.41
N LYS A 308 43.52 22.98 -12.69
CA LYS A 308 44.79 22.32 -12.94
C LYS A 308 45.22 21.63 -11.64
N THR A 309 45.99 20.54 -11.77
CA THR A 309 46.52 19.75 -10.63
C THR A 309 45.47 18.97 -9.82
N LEU A 310 44.85 17.96 -10.45
CA LEU A 310 44.33 16.77 -9.74
C LEU A 310 44.39 15.56 -10.68
N ALA A 311 45.34 14.66 -10.44
CA ALA A 311 45.53 13.43 -11.20
C ALA A 311 46.10 12.32 -10.29
N GLN A 312 45.87 11.06 -10.68
CA GLN A 312 46.33 9.82 -10.03
C GLN A 312 45.61 9.45 -8.70
N PHE A 313 44.78 8.39 -8.74
CA PHE A 313 44.86 7.15 -7.93
C PHE A 313 43.52 6.34 -7.93
N THR A 314 43.56 5.07 -7.53
CA THR A 314 42.52 4.01 -7.69
C THR A 314 42.73 2.89 -6.62
N VAL A 315 41.95 1.79 -6.44
CA VAL A 315 40.90 1.10 -7.23
C VAL A 315 39.90 0.30 -6.34
N ALA A 316 38.72 -0.01 -6.91
CA ALA A 316 37.97 -1.30 -6.77
C ALA A 316 37.09 -1.66 -5.53
N ALA A 317 36.24 -2.69 -5.76
CA ALA A 317 35.38 -3.48 -4.84
C ALA A 317 34.16 -2.77 -4.18
N ALA A 318 33.03 -3.42 -3.86
CA ALA A 318 32.36 -4.67 -4.31
C ALA A 318 30.85 -4.63 -3.91
N ALA A 319 29.99 -5.61 -4.30
CA ALA A 319 28.54 -5.55 -4.04
C ALA A 319 27.79 -6.91 -3.96
N THR A 320 26.68 -6.92 -3.19
CA THR A 320 25.65 -7.98 -2.99
C THR A 320 24.34 -7.29 -2.48
N THR A 321 23.12 -7.85 -2.38
CA THR A 321 22.45 -9.14 -2.74
C THR A 321 20.94 -8.87 -2.94
N ALA A 322 20.14 -9.82 -3.46
CA ALA A 322 18.66 -9.72 -3.50
C ALA A 322 17.95 -11.10 -3.48
N THR A 323 16.80 -11.23 -2.79
CA THR A 323 16.13 -12.55 -2.59
C THR A 323 14.58 -12.52 -2.44
N ALA A 324 13.98 -11.42 -1.98
CA ALA A 324 12.64 -11.40 -1.36
C ALA A 324 11.41 -11.23 -2.31
N VAL A 325 11.43 -11.81 -3.52
CA VAL A 325 10.36 -11.60 -4.54
C VAL A 325 9.50 -12.85 -4.81
N LYS A 326 9.99 -14.06 -4.50
CA LYS A 326 9.40 -15.32 -5.01
C LYS A 326 8.03 -15.70 -4.43
N SER A 327 7.72 -15.35 -3.18
CA SER A 327 6.54 -15.82 -2.44
C SER A 327 5.21 -15.33 -3.04
N LEU A 328 5.08 -14.03 -3.30
CA LEU A 328 3.88 -13.40 -3.86
C LEU A 328 3.54 -13.88 -5.29
N VAL A 329 4.57 -14.10 -6.13
CA VAL A 329 4.38 -14.64 -7.49
C VAL A 329 3.84 -16.07 -7.41
N GLY A 330 4.34 -16.90 -6.49
CA GLY A 330 3.92 -18.29 -6.30
C GLY A 330 2.41 -18.45 -6.09
N GLY A 331 1.81 -17.63 -5.22
CA GLY A 331 0.35 -17.65 -4.98
C GLY A 331 -0.46 -17.34 -6.23
N PHE A 332 -0.01 -16.37 -7.04
CA PHE A 332 -0.68 -16.04 -8.31
C PHE A 332 -0.50 -17.12 -9.38
N VAL A 333 0.65 -17.80 -9.42
CA VAL A 333 0.88 -18.94 -10.32
C VAL A 333 -0.01 -20.13 -9.94
N ALA A 334 -0.13 -20.44 -8.64
CA ALA A 334 -1.04 -21.48 -8.16
C ALA A 334 -2.50 -21.16 -8.50
N ALA A 335 -2.94 -19.90 -8.33
CA ALA A 335 -4.27 -19.43 -8.72
C ALA A 335 -4.53 -19.54 -10.23
N VAL A 336 -3.53 -19.26 -11.07
CA VAL A 336 -3.63 -19.44 -12.52
C VAL A 336 -3.75 -20.92 -12.90
N THR A 337 -3.02 -21.81 -12.23
CA THR A 337 -3.09 -23.26 -12.51
C THR A 337 -4.43 -23.87 -12.08
N SER A 338 -4.98 -23.48 -10.93
CA SER A 338 -6.23 -24.09 -10.41
C SER A 338 -7.50 -23.66 -11.15
N VAL A 339 -7.48 -22.57 -11.92
CA VAL A 339 -8.65 -22.01 -12.62
C VAL A 339 -8.50 -22.13 -14.16
N MET A 340 -7.69 -23.07 -14.67
CA MET A 340 -7.50 -23.28 -16.12
C MET A 340 -7.91 -24.70 -16.54
N PRO A 341 -9.09 -24.88 -17.16
CA PRO A 341 -9.45 -26.13 -17.81
C PRO A 341 -8.52 -26.43 -19.00
N SER A 342 -8.09 -27.67 -19.15
CA SER A 342 -7.38 -28.11 -20.35
C SER A 342 -8.37 -28.35 -21.49
N ALA A 343 -8.66 -27.31 -22.28
CA ALA A 343 -9.61 -27.37 -23.39
C ALA A 343 -8.92 -27.24 -24.76
N ALA A 344 -8.85 -28.34 -25.51
CA ALA A 344 -8.38 -28.34 -26.90
C ALA A 344 -9.57 -28.48 -27.86
N ALA A 345 -9.92 -27.41 -28.58
CA ALA A 345 -10.87 -27.45 -29.70
C ALA A 345 -10.64 -26.29 -30.69
N ALA A 346 -11.12 -26.48 -31.92
CA ALA A 346 -10.91 -25.65 -33.09
C ALA A 346 -11.32 -24.16 -32.98
N ALA A 347 -10.67 -23.31 -33.77
CA ALA A 347 -11.10 -21.95 -34.06
C ALA A 347 -11.49 -21.80 -35.55
N PRO A 348 -12.64 -21.19 -35.89
CA PRO A 348 -13.00 -20.85 -37.25
C PRO A 348 -12.23 -19.60 -37.75
N LYS A 349 -12.11 -19.47 -39.07
CA LYS A 349 -11.47 -18.31 -39.74
C LYS A 349 -12.53 -17.27 -40.09
N THR A 350 -12.17 -15.98 -40.03
CA THR A 350 -12.92 -14.88 -40.66
C THR A 350 -12.00 -13.95 -41.44
N THR A 351 -12.56 -13.24 -42.41
CA THR A 351 -11.86 -12.82 -43.64
C THR A 351 -11.43 -11.35 -43.63
N THR A 352 -10.37 -11.03 -44.38
CA THR A 352 -9.92 -9.66 -44.67
C THR A 352 -10.87 -8.93 -45.62
N VAL A 353 -11.14 -7.65 -45.36
CA VAL A 353 -11.64 -6.68 -46.35
C VAL A 353 -10.72 -5.44 -46.30
N ALA A 354 -10.50 -4.81 -47.46
CA ALA A 354 -9.48 -3.77 -47.63
C ALA A 354 -10.04 -2.33 -47.65
N THR A 355 -9.12 -1.37 -47.66
CA THR A 355 -9.35 0.09 -47.68
C THR A 355 -9.96 0.62 -48.98
N VAL A 356 -10.73 1.70 -48.87
CA VAL A 356 -10.88 2.73 -49.92
C VAL A 356 -10.62 4.10 -49.28
N ALA A 357 -10.05 5.05 -50.03
CA ALA A 357 -9.78 6.42 -49.59
C ALA A 357 -10.63 7.43 -50.37
N ALA A 358 -10.82 8.62 -49.80
CA ALA A 358 -11.44 9.78 -50.45
C ALA A 358 -10.67 11.05 -50.07
N SER A 359 -10.76 12.09 -50.91
CA SER A 359 -9.89 13.28 -50.84
C SER A 359 -10.65 14.56 -51.20
N ALA A 360 -10.29 15.65 -50.52
CA ALA A 360 -10.42 17.06 -50.90
C ALA A 360 -11.74 17.62 -51.47
N VAL A 361 -12.25 18.67 -50.82
CA VAL A 361 -12.64 19.93 -51.48
C VAL A 361 -12.02 21.08 -50.65
N ALA A 362 -11.69 22.19 -51.29
CA ALA A 362 -11.25 23.44 -50.65
C ALA A 362 -12.12 24.60 -51.17
N ASP A 363 -12.18 25.70 -50.41
CA ASP A 363 -12.84 26.96 -50.79
C ASP A 363 -12.15 28.13 -50.06
N SER A 364 -12.34 29.38 -50.51
CA SER A 364 -11.32 30.45 -50.41
C SER A 364 -11.85 31.86 -50.06
N ASP A 365 -11.13 32.73 -49.32
CA ASP A 365 -9.96 32.47 -48.46
C ASP A 365 -9.93 33.25 -47.11
N ASP A 366 -9.66 34.56 -46.95
CA ASP A 366 -9.19 35.67 -47.82
C ASP A 366 -8.48 36.79 -46.98
N ASP A 367 -7.97 37.84 -47.63
CA ASP A 367 -7.17 39.00 -47.16
C ASP A 367 -7.12 39.40 -45.65
N GLU A 368 -5.91 39.37 -45.06
CA GLU A 368 -5.21 40.60 -44.57
C GLU A 368 -3.70 40.34 -44.33
N GLU A 369 -2.80 41.00 -45.08
CA GLU A 369 -1.34 40.91 -44.86
C GLU A 369 -0.79 41.97 -43.88
N GLY A 370 0.14 41.57 -42.99
CA GLY A 370 1.03 42.53 -42.31
C GLY A 370 1.55 42.15 -40.91
N GLY A 371 2.82 41.74 -40.81
CA GLY A 371 3.58 41.83 -39.54
C GLY A 371 3.88 40.55 -38.74
N GLY A 372 3.69 39.35 -39.30
CA GLY A 372 3.81 38.08 -38.56
C GLY A 372 5.23 37.61 -38.16
N SER A 373 6.28 38.05 -38.85
CA SER A 373 7.60 37.36 -38.81
C SER A 373 8.36 37.54 -37.49
N ALA A 374 8.50 38.77 -36.99
CA ALA A 374 9.32 39.08 -35.80
C ALA A 374 8.82 38.37 -34.53
N LYS A 375 7.50 38.32 -34.29
CA LYS A 375 6.90 37.64 -33.12
C LYS A 375 7.07 36.11 -33.17
N LYS A 376 6.98 35.48 -34.35
CA LYS A 376 7.27 34.04 -34.52
C LYS A 376 8.76 33.74 -34.28
N SER A 377 9.66 34.58 -34.79
CA SER A 377 11.10 34.45 -34.54
C SER A 377 11.44 34.55 -33.05
N GLY A 378 11.01 35.62 -32.37
CA GLY A 378 11.27 35.82 -30.95
C GLY A 378 10.71 34.70 -30.06
N LYS A 379 9.55 34.13 -30.39
CA LYS A 379 8.97 33.00 -29.65
C LYS A 379 9.81 31.72 -29.81
N LYS A 380 10.22 31.37 -31.03
CA LYS A 380 11.16 30.25 -31.27
C LYS A 380 12.51 30.46 -30.57
N HIS A 381 13.06 31.67 -30.63
CA HIS A 381 14.37 31.98 -30.05
C HIS A 381 14.33 31.91 -28.51
N HIS A 382 13.22 32.33 -27.89
CA HIS A 382 12.98 32.17 -26.44
C HIS A 382 12.80 30.70 -26.04
N GLU A 383 12.11 29.91 -26.87
CA GLU A 383 11.92 28.47 -26.67
C GLU A 383 13.26 27.70 -26.80
N GLN A 384 14.10 28.05 -27.78
CA GLN A 384 15.46 27.50 -27.92
C GLN A 384 16.38 27.94 -26.76
N LEU A 385 16.33 29.21 -26.34
CA LEU A 385 17.09 29.69 -25.17
C LEU A 385 16.69 28.97 -23.88
N THR A 386 15.39 28.72 -23.66
CA THR A 386 14.94 27.97 -22.48
C THR A 386 15.28 26.48 -22.57
N GLN A 387 15.25 25.85 -23.75
CA GLN A 387 15.78 24.49 -23.96
C GLN A 387 17.28 24.40 -23.67
N LEU A 388 18.10 25.32 -24.19
CA LEU A 388 19.55 25.38 -23.92
C LEU A 388 19.84 25.58 -22.42
N GLN A 389 19.10 26.46 -21.73
CA GLN A 389 19.22 26.64 -20.27
C GLN A 389 18.83 25.38 -19.48
N GLN A 390 17.80 24.64 -19.93
CA GLN A 390 17.40 23.37 -19.32
C GLN A 390 18.48 22.30 -19.51
N VAL A 391 19.07 22.18 -20.70
CA VAL A 391 20.20 21.28 -20.98
C VAL A 391 21.42 21.67 -20.15
N ALA A 392 21.77 22.96 -20.05
CA ALA A 392 22.89 23.41 -19.21
C ALA A 392 22.69 23.11 -17.72
N HIS A 393 21.46 23.23 -17.19
CA HIS A 393 21.15 22.82 -15.81
C HIS A 393 21.18 21.28 -15.64
N LEU A 394 20.70 20.53 -16.63
CA LEU A 394 20.77 19.07 -16.66
C LEU A 394 22.24 18.60 -16.61
N LEU A 395 23.11 19.18 -17.43
CA LEU A 395 24.55 18.91 -17.45
C LEU A 395 25.20 19.19 -16.09
N LYS A 396 24.90 20.34 -15.48
CA LYS A 396 25.38 20.68 -14.12
C LYS A 396 24.91 19.67 -13.06
N HIS A 397 23.66 19.18 -13.14
CA HIS A 397 23.15 18.14 -12.24
C HIS A 397 23.85 16.79 -12.45
N LEU A 398 24.04 16.34 -13.69
CA LEU A 398 24.75 15.09 -14.00
C LEU A 398 26.22 15.14 -13.58
N HIS A 399 26.88 16.28 -13.79
CA HIS A 399 28.25 16.51 -13.34
C HIS A 399 28.33 16.47 -11.80
N ALA A 400 27.40 17.13 -11.09
CA ALA A 400 27.32 17.09 -9.64
C ALA A 400 27.04 15.68 -9.10
N VAL A 401 26.17 14.88 -9.74
CA VAL A 401 25.95 13.46 -9.39
C VAL A 401 27.23 12.63 -9.58
N HIS A 402 27.97 12.84 -10.67
CA HIS A 402 29.21 12.11 -10.93
C HIS A 402 30.31 12.48 -9.94
N GLN A 403 30.57 13.77 -9.74
CA GLN A 403 31.55 14.26 -8.76
C GLN A 403 31.18 13.85 -7.33
N ALA A 404 29.92 13.97 -6.92
CA ALA A 404 29.50 13.56 -5.58
C ALA A 404 29.70 12.04 -5.39
N GLY A 405 29.35 11.22 -6.39
CA GLY A 405 29.53 9.77 -6.34
C GLY A 405 31.00 9.30 -6.31
N GLU A 406 31.95 10.15 -6.67
CA GLU A 406 33.40 9.88 -6.62
C GLU A 406 34.13 10.68 -5.52
N SER A 407 33.43 11.53 -4.75
CA SER A 407 34.07 12.42 -3.77
C SER A 407 34.24 11.79 -2.37
N SER A 408 35.41 12.04 -1.78
CA SER A 408 35.71 11.76 -0.37
C SER A 408 35.74 13.02 0.51
N ASN A 409 35.53 14.21 -0.08
CA ASN A 409 35.60 15.50 0.63
C ASN A 409 34.20 15.99 1.04
N VAL A 410 34.01 16.19 2.35
CA VAL A 410 32.75 16.60 2.98
C VAL A 410 32.25 17.96 2.50
N ALA A 411 33.11 18.97 2.46
CA ALA A 411 32.74 20.34 2.10
C ALA A 411 32.32 20.44 0.62
N LEU A 412 33.06 19.75 -0.26
CA LEU A 412 32.72 19.65 -1.69
C LEU A 412 31.38 18.92 -1.88
N ALA A 413 31.13 17.82 -1.16
CA ALA A 413 29.85 17.13 -1.20
C ALA A 413 28.69 18.03 -0.75
N CYS A 414 28.86 18.84 0.31
CA CYS A 414 27.84 19.79 0.76
C CYS A 414 27.54 20.88 -0.29
N ALA A 415 28.56 21.41 -0.97
CA ALA A 415 28.38 22.36 -2.08
C ALA A 415 27.62 21.73 -3.26
N LEU A 416 27.92 20.48 -3.60
CA LEU A 416 27.21 19.73 -4.66
C LEU A 416 25.77 19.38 -4.27
N ILE A 417 25.49 19.08 -3.00
CA ILE A 417 24.11 18.85 -2.51
C ILE A 417 23.25 20.09 -2.73
N ARG A 418 23.71 21.28 -2.32
CA ARG A 418 22.95 22.53 -2.45
C ARG A 418 22.76 22.95 -3.91
N SER A 419 23.83 22.95 -4.71
CA SER A 419 23.79 23.37 -6.12
C SER A 419 23.05 22.37 -7.03
N GLY A 420 23.28 21.07 -6.84
CA GLY A 420 22.66 20.01 -7.64
C GLY A 420 21.29 19.54 -7.16
N ARG A 421 20.83 19.97 -5.97
CA ARG A 421 19.68 19.39 -5.23
C ARG A 421 19.78 17.87 -5.09
N LEU A 422 20.96 17.39 -4.69
CA LEU A 422 21.25 15.95 -4.60
C LEU A 422 20.56 15.32 -3.38
N VAL A 423 20.10 14.07 -3.55
CA VAL A 423 19.48 13.27 -2.48
C VAL A 423 20.46 12.25 -1.92
N ARG A 424 20.11 11.61 -0.78
CA ARG A 424 20.90 10.56 -0.14
C ARG A 424 21.39 9.49 -1.14
N GLU A 425 20.55 9.07 -2.09
CA GLU A 425 20.90 8.05 -3.08
C GLU A 425 22.02 8.47 -4.08
N HIS A 426 22.46 9.73 -4.09
CA HIS A 426 23.57 10.24 -4.91
C HIS A 426 24.91 10.34 -4.15
N ILE A 427 24.92 10.16 -2.83
CA ILE A 427 26.08 10.43 -1.96
C ILE A 427 26.75 9.10 -1.53
N PRO A 428 28.09 8.98 -1.60
CA PRO A 428 28.84 7.81 -1.16
C PRO A 428 28.56 7.43 0.30
N THR A 429 28.49 6.12 0.57
CA THR A 429 28.15 5.58 1.90
C THR A 429 29.13 5.99 2.99
N VAL A 430 30.41 6.13 2.65
CA VAL A 430 31.50 6.57 3.54
C VAL A 430 31.20 7.94 4.16
N LEU A 431 30.58 8.84 3.40
CA LEU A 431 30.33 10.21 3.83
C LEU A 431 29.20 10.36 4.86
N PHE A 432 28.34 9.35 5.06
CA PHE A 432 27.25 9.40 6.04
C PHE A 432 27.71 9.32 7.51
N GLY A 433 29.02 9.24 7.77
CA GLY A 433 29.60 9.54 9.08
C GLY A 433 29.56 11.03 9.44
N SER A 434 29.66 11.94 8.45
CA SER A 434 29.73 13.38 8.72
C SER A 434 28.40 13.97 9.18
N ARG A 435 28.44 14.76 10.26
CA ARG A 435 27.31 15.57 10.77
C ARG A 435 26.86 16.63 9.76
N GLU A 436 27.81 17.28 9.07
CA GLU A 436 27.54 18.38 8.13
C GLU A 436 26.70 17.96 6.92
N ILE A 437 26.99 16.77 6.38
CA ILE A 437 26.26 16.23 5.23
C ILE A 437 24.82 15.91 5.60
N TRP A 438 24.55 15.38 6.79
CA TRP A 438 23.17 15.17 7.25
C TRP A 438 22.44 16.48 7.56
N ALA A 439 23.13 17.50 8.07
CA ALA A 439 22.57 18.83 8.26
C ALA A 439 22.22 19.53 6.92
N THR A 440 23.07 19.36 5.90
CA THR A 440 22.86 19.91 4.55
C THR A 440 21.83 19.12 3.75
N LEU A 441 21.79 17.79 3.88
CA LEU A 441 20.73 16.97 3.26
C LEU A 441 19.35 17.32 3.81
N LEU A 442 19.23 17.57 5.13
CA LEU A 442 17.96 17.92 5.78
C LEU A 442 17.27 19.14 5.11
N GLU A 443 18.05 20.14 4.67
CA GLU A 443 17.56 21.34 3.96
C GLU A 443 16.66 21.03 2.76
N THR A 444 16.86 19.87 2.11
CA THR A 444 16.12 19.48 0.88
C THR A 444 15.48 18.08 0.96
N MET A 445 15.67 17.35 2.06
CA MET A 445 15.21 15.96 2.21
C MET A 445 13.67 15.86 2.22
N PRO A 446 13.03 15.02 1.39
CA PRO A 446 11.58 14.79 1.46
C PRO A 446 11.14 14.15 2.79
N LEU A 447 9.90 14.40 3.24
CA LEU A 447 9.41 13.96 4.56
C LEU A 447 9.48 12.43 4.76
N GLU A 448 9.11 11.62 3.78
CA GLU A 448 9.27 10.15 3.88
C GLU A 448 10.75 9.72 4.03
N ALA A 449 11.68 10.45 3.41
CA ALA A 449 13.10 10.21 3.58
C ALA A 449 13.61 10.71 4.96
N LEU A 450 13.05 11.80 5.50
CA LEU A 450 13.36 12.26 6.86
C LEU A 450 12.99 11.17 7.89
N LEU A 451 11.73 10.71 7.89
CA LEU A 451 11.23 9.70 8.84
C LEU A 451 12.10 8.43 8.83
N ARG A 452 12.48 7.93 7.65
CA ARG A 452 13.34 6.74 7.48
C ARG A 452 14.78 6.94 7.98
N ASN A 453 15.25 8.17 8.16
CA ASN A 453 16.63 8.48 8.56
C ASN A 453 16.76 9.05 9.99
N LEU A 454 15.66 9.35 10.70
CA LEU A 454 15.68 10.01 12.01
C LEU A 454 16.63 9.35 13.03
N GLY A 455 16.68 8.02 13.09
CA GLY A 455 17.60 7.30 13.98
C GLY A 455 19.09 7.60 13.69
N LYS A 456 19.51 7.56 12.41
CA LYS A 456 20.88 7.91 12.02
C LYS A 456 21.19 9.40 12.19
N MET A 457 20.21 10.26 11.96
CA MET A 457 20.35 11.71 12.23
C MET A 457 20.42 12.03 13.72
N THR A 458 19.85 11.18 14.58
CA THR A 458 19.94 11.29 16.04
C THR A 458 21.29 10.76 16.54
N GLN A 459 21.78 9.62 16.02
CA GLN A 459 23.14 9.15 16.31
C GLN A 459 24.20 10.20 15.91
N ASN A 460 24.05 10.85 14.76
CA ASN A 460 24.98 11.90 14.29
C ASN A 460 24.73 13.29 14.94
N GLY A 461 23.90 13.39 15.98
CA GLY A 461 23.58 14.63 16.71
C GLY A 461 22.70 15.65 15.97
N VAL A 462 22.59 15.59 14.63
CA VAL A 462 21.82 16.57 13.81
C VAL A 462 20.37 16.72 14.29
N ALA A 463 19.71 15.63 14.66
CA ALA A 463 18.32 15.68 15.15
C ALA A 463 18.20 16.22 16.59
N GLY A 464 19.30 16.28 17.34
CA GLY A 464 19.37 16.95 18.64
C GLY A 464 19.31 18.47 18.46
N ASP A 465 20.25 19.03 17.70
CA ASP A 465 20.31 20.48 17.44
C ASP A 465 19.11 21.01 16.63
N LYS A 466 18.71 20.30 15.56
CA LYS A 466 17.65 20.73 14.63
C LYS A 466 16.26 20.18 14.96
N TYR A 467 16.00 19.74 16.19
CA TYR A 467 14.71 19.16 16.58
C TYR A 467 13.50 20.06 16.26
N LYS A 468 13.61 21.39 16.43
CA LYS A 468 12.54 22.35 16.10
C LYS A 468 12.18 22.35 14.62
N GLU A 469 13.18 22.29 13.73
CA GLU A 469 12.99 22.21 12.28
C GLU A 469 12.27 20.90 11.89
N ILE A 470 12.68 19.78 12.51
CA ILE A 470 12.10 18.46 12.29
C ILE A 470 10.63 18.42 12.76
N VAL A 471 10.33 18.89 13.98
CA VAL A 471 8.98 18.88 14.56
C VAL A 471 8.01 19.79 13.79
N ALA A 472 8.46 20.97 13.35
CA ALA A 472 7.66 21.84 12.48
C ALA A 472 7.30 21.12 11.16
N ARG A 473 8.27 20.45 10.53
CA ARG A 473 8.07 19.71 9.28
C ARG A 473 7.27 18.41 9.44
N MET A 474 7.19 17.86 10.66
CA MET A 474 6.28 16.77 11.02
C MET A 474 4.85 17.25 11.38
N SER A 475 4.62 18.57 11.40
CA SER A 475 3.33 19.19 11.75
C SER A 475 2.69 19.99 10.60
N ASP A 476 3.39 20.18 9.48
CA ASP A 476 2.85 20.81 8.27
C ASP A 476 1.91 19.84 7.52
N GLN A 477 0.60 20.00 7.77
CA GLN A 477 -0.47 19.25 7.11
C GLN A 477 -0.39 19.31 5.58
N THR A 478 0.03 20.45 5.00
CA THR A 478 0.09 20.62 3.54
C THR A 478 1.22 19.78 2.94
N ALA A 479 2.39 19.76 3.58
CA ALA A 479 3.50 18.89 3.18
C ALA A 479 3.21 17.41 3.40
N ILE A 480 2.54 17.05 4.50
CA ILE A 480 2.14 15.67 4.83
C ILE A 480 1.21 15.10 3.76
N LEU A 481 0.14 15.82 3.42
CA LEU A 481 -0.83 15.42 2.40
C LEU A 481 -0.20 15.39 0.99
N LYS A 482 0.59 16.41 0.64
CA LYS A 482 1.30 16.46 -0.65
C LYS A 482 2.33 15.33 -0.80
N ALA A 483 2.99 14.93 0.28
CA ALA A 483 3.91 13.80 0.30
C ALA A 483 3.21 12.43 0.43
N ARG A 484 1.91 12.40 0.73
CA ARG A 484 1.09 11.19 0.93
C ARG A 484 1.73 10.23 1.95
N ILE A 485 2.15 10.79 3.08
CA ILE A 485 2.66 9.99 4.20
C ILE A 485 1.52 9.13 4.72
N HIS A 486 1.74 7.82 4.80
CA HIS A 486 0.71 6.85 5.17
C HIS A 486 0.75 6.54 6.68
N PRO A 487 -0.38 6.44 7.40
CA PRO A 487 -0.42 6.21 8.85
C PRO A 487 0.46 5.05 9.36
N ILE A 488 0.38 3.86 8.75
CA ILE A 488 1.30 2.73 9.11
C ILE A 488 2.78 3.11 9.00
N LYS A 489 3.20 3.91 8.00
CA LYS A 489 4.60 4.34 7.88
C LYS A 489 5.00 5.25 9.04
N VAL A 490 4.06 6.06 9.56
CA VAL A 490 4.25 6.86 10.78
C VAL A 490 4.37 5.95 12.01
N LEU A 491 3.48 4.97 12.18
CA LEU A 491 3.53 4.02 13.31
C LEU A 491 4.84 3.22 13.34
N VAL A 492 5.23 2.63 12.21
CA VAL A 492 6.48 1.86 12.10
C VAL A 492 7.69 2.76 12.35
N ALA A 493 7.73 3.98 11.79
CA ALA A 493 8.81 4.92 12.04
C ALA A 493 8.87 5.37 13.51
N SER A 494 7.72 5.61 14.17
CA SER A 494 7.64 5.96 15.58
C SER A 494 8.17 4.85 16.47
N LYS A 495 7.71 3.61 16.25
CA LYS A 495 8.11 2.42 17.00
C LYS A 495 9.61 2.13 16.84
N VAL A 496 10.12 2.12 15.59
CA VAL A 496 11.56 1.96 15.31
C VAL A 496 12.37 3.10 15.94
N TYR A 497 11.92 4.36 15.81
CA TYR A 497 12.61 5.49 16.42
C TYR A 497 12.73 5.38 17.93
N LYS A 498 11.67 4.91 18.60
CA LYS A 498 11.63 4.71 20.05
C LYS A 498 12.45 3.52 20.54
N ASN A 499 12.56 2.44 19.76
CA ASN A 499 13.39 1.29 20.13
C ASN A 499 14.87 1.67 20.31
N GLY A 500 15.32 2.80 19.75
CA GLY A 500 16.69 3.30 19.94
C GLY A 500 17.76 2.51 19.19
N HIS A 501 17.37 1.57 18.33
CA HIS A 501 18.27 0.81 17.47
C HIS A 501 17.63 0.48 16.12
N GLY A 502 18.48 0.17 15.13
CA GLY A 502 18.03 -0.30 13.82
C GLY A 502 17.67 -1.78 13.81
N ASP A 503 16.81 -2.19 12.87
CA ASP A 503 16.49 -3.61 12.61
C ASP A 503 17.66 -4.39 11.97
N LEU A 504 18.65 -3.68 11.42
CA LEU A 504 19.76 -4.24 10.65
C LEU A 504 21.06 -3.47 10.95
N GLY A 505 22.05 -4.16 11.53
CA GLY A 505 23.36 -3.60 11.88
C GLY A 505 23.43 -3.00 13.30
N SER A 506 24.61 -2.53 13.69
CA SER A 506 24.94 -2.01 15.03
C SER A 506 24.53 -0.55 15.28
N LEU A 507 23.51 -0.05 14.57
CA LEU A 507 23.07 1.34 14.68
C LEU A 507 22.19 1.55 15.92
N SER A 508 22.64 2.39 16.86
CA SER A 508 21.89 2.81 18.05
C SER A 508 21.87 4.33 18.24
N TRP A 509 20.85 4.83 18.96
CA TRP A 509 20.63 6.23 19.32
C TRP A 509 19.70 6.36 20.54
N VAL A 510 19.76 7.49 21.26
CA VAL A 510 18.78 7.82 22.30
C VAL A 510 17.60 8.59 21.66
N PRO A 511 16.34 8.15 21.82
CA PRO A 511 15.20 8.84 21.20
C PRO A 511 14.94 10.23 21.81
N ASN A 512 14.72 11.24 20.97
CA ASN A 512 14.34 12.59 21.40
C ASN A 512 12.83 12.67 21.68
N SER A 513 12.44 13.04 22.91
CA SER A 513 11.04 13.09 23.37
C SER A 513 10.15 14.05 22.56
N PHE A 514 10.67 15.19 22.11
CA PHE A 514 9.92 16.13 21.25
C PHE A 514 9.60 15.51 19.89
N ILE A 515 10.51 14.72 19.33
CA ILE A 515 10.32 13.99 18.06
C ILE A 515 9.35 12.82 18.27
N SER A 516 9.48 12.06 19.37
CA SER A 516 8.53 11.00 19.76
C SER A 516 7.09 11.53 19.87
N ASN A 517 6.89 12.66 20.54
CA ASN A 517 5.57 13.28 20.66
C ASN A 517 5.03 13.75 19.30
N ALA A 518 5.89 14.30 18.43
CA ALA A 518 5.49 14.75 17.09
C ALA A 518 4.98 13.63 16.18
N PHE A 519 5.38 12.36 16.38
CA PHE A 519 4.79 11.23 15.66
C PHE A 519 3.29 11.07 15.93
N THR A 520 2.80 11.38 17.15
CA THR A 520 1.36 11.32 17.46
C THR A 520 0.57 12.36 16.67
N HIS A 521 1.11 13.56 16.49
CA HIS A 521 0.48 14.60 15.66
C HIS A 521 0.52 14.23 14.17
N LEU A 522 1.69 13.84 13.67
CA LEU A 522 1.91 13.38 12.29
C LEU A 522 0.98 12.22 11.90
N PHE A 523 0.73 11.27 12.82
CA PHE A 523 -0.16 10.14 12.59
C PHE A 523 -1.61 10.61 12.33
N ARG A 524 -2.13 11.54 13.15
CA ARG A 524 -3.47 12.12 12.96
C ARG A 524 -3.56 12.83 11.60
N LEU A 525 -2.60 13.72 11.31
CA LEU A 525 -2.54 14.46 10.03
C LEU A 525 -2.38 13.54 8.80
N SER A 526 -1.84 12.33 8.96
CA SER A 526 -1.64 11.37 7.85
C SER A 526 -2.92 10.67 7.36
N TYR A 527 -4.05 10.78 8.08
CA TYR A 527 -5.38 10.45 7.54
C TYR A 527 -6.05 11.64 6.83
N GLY A 528 -5.53 12.86 7.01
CA GLY A 528 -6.11 14.08 6.47
C GLY A 528 -7.28 14.62 7.30
N THR A 529 -8.14 15.40 6.66
CA THR A 529 -9.31 16.00 7.31
C THR A 529 -10.42 14.95 7.43
N ILE A 530 -10.74 14.58 8.67
CA ILE A 530 -11.89 13.73 9.01
C ILE A 530 -12.99 14.64 9.55
N THR A 531 -14.22 14.50 9.05
CA THR A 531 -15.38 15.33 9.44
C THR A 531 -16.17 14.64 10.56
N PRO A 532 -16.15 15.16 11.81
CA PRO A 532 -16.83 14.53 12.94
C PRO A 532 -18.34 14.40 12.71
N THR A 533 -18.91 13.32 13.23
CA THR A 533 -20.35 13.00 13.17
C THR A 533 -21.09 13.43 14.42
N GLY A 534 -20.40 13.52 15.57
CA GLY A 534 -20.98 13.84 16.88
C GLY A 534 -21.79 12.69 17.53
N GLN A 535 -21.92 11.55 16.85
CA GLN A 535 -22.68 10.39 17.30
C GLN A 535 -22.03 9.69 18.50
N SER A 536 -22.84 8.92 19.24
CA SER A 536 -22.41 8.06 20.34
C SER A 536 -21.82 6.75 19.78
N ILE A 537 -20.51 6.58 19.85
CA ILE A 537 -19.78 5.47 19.23
C ILE A 537 -19.09 4.60 20.29
N MET A 538 -19.30 3.28 20.23
CA MET A 538 -18.45 2.32 20.93
C MET A 538 -17.37 1.78 19.99
N VAL A 539 -16.10 2.00 20.32
CA VAL A 539 -14.95 1.39 19.64
C VAL A 539 -14.50 0.15 20.41
N ALA A 540 -14.66 -1.02 19.80
CA ALA A 540 -14.26 -2.29 20.34
C ALA A 540 -12.91 -2.74 19.74
N VAL A 541 -11.89 -2.84 20.59
CA VAL A 541 -10.54 -3.26 20.24
C VAL A 541 -10.35 -4.73 20.56
N ASP A 542 -10.09 -5.55 19.54
CA ASP A 542 -9.74 -6.95 19.72
C ASP A 542 -8.33 -7.05 20.33
N VAL A 543 -8.26 -7.68 21.51
CA VAL A 543 -7.02 -7.93 22.28
C VAL A 543 -6.81 -9.43 22.52
N SER A 544 -7.35 -10.28 21.65
CA SER A 544 -7.12 -11.72 21.59
C SER A 544 -5.65 -12.11 21.32
N GLY A 545 -5.38 -13.41 21.30
CA GLY A 545 -4.09 -13.97 20.90
C GLY A 545 -3.72 -13.68 19.43
N SER A 546 -4.67 -13.82 18.51
CA SER A 546 -4.43 -13.71 17.07
C SER A 546 -4.06 -12.28 16.63
N MET A 547 -4.54 -11.28 17.37
CA MET A 547 -4.16 -9.87 17.20
C MET A 547 -2.69 -9.56 17.55
N SER A 548 -1.90 -10.52 18.05
CA SER A 548 -0.44 -10.40 18.13
C SER A 548 0.28 -10.57 16.77
N SER A 549 -0.44 -10.97 15.72
CA SER A 549 0.09 -11.13 14.36
C SER A 549 0.63 -9.82 13.74
N ALA A 550 1.54 -9.95 12.77
CA ALA A 550 2.31 -8.84 12.21
C ALA A 550 1.57 -8.06 11.10
N VAL A 551 1.32 -6.76 11.31
CA VAL A 551 0.64 -5.91 10.33
C VAL A 551 1.50 -5.70 9.08
N LEU A 552 1.00 -6.11 7.92
CA LEU A 552 1.69 -6.08 6.62
C LEU A 552 3.04 -6.84 6.58
N GLY A 553 3.30 -7.77 7.49
CA GLY A 553 4.64 -8.35 7.68
C GLY A 553 5.66 -7.36 8.28
N SER A 554 5.20 -6.38 9.07
CA SER A 554 6.06 -5.53 9.90
C SER A 554 6.62 -6.33 11.07
N LYS A 555 7.96 -6.32 11.24
CA LYS A 555 8.62 -6.98 12.38
C LYS A 555 8.36 -6.30 13.74
N VAL A 556 7.79 -5.09 13.74
CA VAL A 556 7.76 -4.21 14.91
C VAL A 556 6.34 -3.74 15.28
N LEU A 557 5.32 -4.07 14.49
CA LEU A 557 3.94 -3.60 14.68
C LEU A 557 2.94 -4.76 14.58
N THR A 558 2.20 -5.00 15.67
CA THR A 558 1.16 -6.03 15.74
C THR A 558 -0.21 -5.50 15.28
N CYS A 559 -1.16 -6.39 14.98
CA CYS A 559 -2.55 -6.02 14.70
C CYS A 559 -3.18 -5.27 15.87
N ARG A 560 -2.87 -5.68 17.12
CA ARG A 560 -3.29 -5.00 18.35
C ARG A 560 -2.73 -3.58 18.45
N ASP A 561 -1.41 -3.41 18.31
CA ASP A 561 -0.75 -2.09 18.34
C ASP A 561 -1.44 -1.11 17.39
N ALA A 562 -1.77 -1.62 16.22
CA ALA A 562 -2.34 -0.87 15.13
C ALA A 562 -3.84 -0.57 15.37
N SER A 563 -4.62 -1.50 15.93
CA SER A 563 -6.00 -1.22 16.38
C SER A 563 -6.05 -0.13 17.45
N ILE A 564 -5.14 -0.16 18.43
CA ILE A 564 -5.07 0.86 19.51
C ILE A 564 -4.81 2.26 18.91
N ALA A 565 -3.91 2.36 17.93
CA ALA A 565 -3.65 3.63 17.24
C ALA A 565 -4.90 4.17 16.52
N MET A 566 -5.74 3.32 15.94
CA MET A 566 -7.02 3.76 15.35
C MET A 566 -8.09 4.06 16.42
N ALA A 567 -8.10 3.37 17.56
CA ALA A 567 -8.98 3.73 18.68
C ALA A 567 -8.64 5.12 19.26
N LEU A 568 -7.34 5.46 19.36
CA LEU A 568 -6.87 6.81 19.69
C LEU A 568 -7.26 7.84 18.63
N LEU A 569 -7.31 7.48 17.34
CA LEU A 569 -7.81 8.38 16.30
C LEU A 569 -9.28 8.72 16.51
N TYR A 570 -10.16 7.71 16.69
CA TYR A 570 -11.59 7.92 16.93
C TYR A 570 -11.85 8.73 18.22
N LEU A 571 -11.11 8.47 19.30
CA LEU A 571 -11.16 9.26 20.53
C LEU A 571 -10.90 10.76 20.29
N GLU A 572 -10.05 11.10 19.33
CA GLU A 572 -9.63 12.49 19.05
C GLU A 572 -10.51 13.18 18.01
N THR A 573 -11.08 12.44 17.05
CA THR A 573 -12.01 13.00 16.05
C THR A 573 -13.42 13.21 16.61
N GLU A 574 -13.90 12.30 17.47
CA GLU A 574 -15.31 12.26 17.89
C GLU A 574 -15.50 12.58 19.37
N LYS A 575 -16.57 13.32 19.69
CA LYS A 575 -16.83 13.80 21.07
C LYS A 575 -17.35 12.73 22.02
N ASN A 576 -18.13 11.77 21.52
CA ASN A 576 -18.84 10.77 22.32
C ASN A 576 -18.35 9.36 21.99
N VAL A 577 -17.18 8.97 22.53
CA VAL A 577 -16.53 7.68 22.26
C VAL A 577 -16.27 6.91 23.54
N SER A 578 -16.76 5.66 23.59
CA SER A 578 -16.41 4.68 24.61
C SER A 578 -15.50 3.61 24.00
N VAL A 579 -14.35 3.33 24.61
CA VAL A 579 -13.41 2.30 24.13
C VAL A 579 -13.43 1.09 25.06
N VAL A 580 -13.58 -0.10 24.48
CA VAL A 580 -13.54 -1.39 25.20
C VAL A 580 -12.55 -2.34 24.53
N GLY A 581 -11.78 -3.08 25.34
CA GLY A 581 -10.90 -4.15 24.86
C GLY A 581 -11.59 -5.50 25.08
N PHE A 582 -11.62 -6.37 24.07
CA PHE A 582 -12.27 -7.69 24.19
C PHE A 582 -11.37 -8.85 23.76
N SER A 583 -11.51 -9.97 24.44
CA SER A 583 -10.97 -11.29 24.07
C SER A 583 -12.00 -12.37 24.45
N ALA A 584 -11.74 -13.23 25.43
CA ALA A 584 -12.76 -14.08 26.06
C ALA A 584 -13.46 -13.37 27.25
N GLY A 585 -12.90 -12.25 27.70
CA GLY A 585 -13.54 -11.29 28.61
C GLY A 585 -13.47 -9.89 28.02
N LEU A 586 -14.29 -8.97 28.54
CA LEU A 586 -14.27 -7.56 28.13
C LEU A 586 -13.70 -6.68 29.25
N THR A 587 -12.73 -5.86 28.88
CA THR A 587 -12.11 -4.83 29.72
C THR A 587 -12.65 -3.47 29.28
N ASP A 588 -13.25 -2.72 30.20
CA ASP A 588 -13.55 -1.31 29.96
C ASP A 588 -12.24 -0.50 29.96
N MET A 589 -11.99 0.20 28.86
CA MET A 589 -10.82 1.05 28.66
C MET A 589 -11.19 2.54 28.68
N SER A 590 -12.46 2.89 28.95
CA SER A 590 -12.93 4.26 29.10
C SER A 590 -12.90 4.76 30.55
N GLY A 591 -13.22 3.90 31.52
CA GLY A 591 -13.32 4.26 32.94
C GLY A 591 -12.01 4.76 33.57
N PRO A 592 -12.04 5.85 34.39
CA PRO A 592 -10.84 6.48 34.96
C PRO A 592 -10.09 5.63 36.00
N SER A 593 -10.75 4.60 36.55
CA SER A 593 -10.12 3.62 37.47
C SER A 593 -9.47 2.45 36.75
N SER A 594 -9.53 2.38 35.40
CA SER A 594 -8.96 1.29 34.62
C SER A 594 -7.44 1.48 34.46
N ARG A 595 -6.65 0.48 34.89
CA ARG A 595 -5.20 0.43 34.61
C ARG A 595 -4.89 0.52 33.10
N ASN A 596 -5.86 0.12 32.28
CA ASN A 596 -5.75 0.01 30.83
C ASN A 596 -6.51 1.14 30.10
N GLN A 597 -6.73 2.29 30.76
CA GLN A 597 -7.53 3.38 30.20
C GLN A 597 -6.90 3.97 28.92
N LEU A 598 -7.72 4.27 27.92
CA LEU A 598 -7.40 5.11 26.77
C LEU A 598 -8.19 6.42 26.88
N ARG A 599 -7.48 7.56 26.79
CA ARG A 599 -8.05 8.91 26.95
C ARG A 599 -7.61 9.84 25.81
N ARG A 600 -8.35 10.93 25.59
CA ARG A 600 -7.89 12.05 24.74
C ARG A 600 -6.58 12.64 25.27
N GLY A 601 -5.76 13.16 24.37
CA GLY A 601 -4.43 13.70 24.66
C GLY A 601 -3.34 12.66 24.86
N MET A 602 -3.65 11.35 24.83
CA MET A 602 -2.62 10.31 24.88
C MET A 602 -1.75 10.31 23.62
N THR A 603 -0.46 10.10 23.84
CA THR A 603 0.45 9.63 22.79
C THR A 603 0.11 8.20 22.38
N ILE A 604 0.46 7.84 21.14
CA ILE A 604 0.36 6.45 20.66
C ILE A 604 1.08 5.50 21.64
N ASP A 605 2.24 5.93 22.13
CA ASP A 605 3.06 5.21 23.09
C ASP A 605 2.36 4.89 24.42
N GLU A 606 1.66 5.85 25.02
CA GLU A 606 0.88 5.63 26.24
C GLU A 606 -0.26 4.63 25.98
N GLY A 607 -0.95 4.75 24.85
CA GLY A 607 -2.03 3.83 24.49
C GLY A 607 -1.53 2.40 24.29
N LEU A 608 -0.37 2.22 23.64
CA LEU A 608 0.28 0.91 23.54
C LEU A 608 0.65 0.38 24.93
N ALA A 609 1.27 1.20 25.77
CA ALA A 609 1.66 0.82 27.13
C ALA A 609 0.47 0.40 28.00
N ALA A 610 -0.69 1.06 27.86
CA ALA A 610 -1.93 0.72 28.56
C ALA A 610 -2.50 -0.67 28.21
N THR A 611 -1.99 -1.33 27.15
CA THR A 611 -2.42 -2.69 26.75
C THR A 611 -1.40 -3.79 27.05
N ASN A 612 -0.20 -3.44 27.50
CA ASN A 612 0.84 -4.39 27.84
C ASN A 612 0.46 -5.15 29.13
N GLY A 613 0.21 -6.46 29.00
CA GLY A 613 -0.19 -7.34 30.10
C GLY A 613 -1.67 -7.72 30.14
N MET A 614 -2.49 -7.34 29.15
CA MET A 614 -3.82 -7.93 29.01
C MET A 614 -3.76 -9.43 28.67
N ALA A 615 -4.64 -10.21 29.29
CA ALA A 615 -4.67 -11.67 29.17
C ALA A 615 -5.08 -12.12 27.75
N PHE A 616 -4.22 -12.93 27.13
CA PHE A 616 -4.46 -13.52 25.81
C PHE A 616 -5.44 -14.70 25.93
N SER A 617 -6.44 -14.73 25.06
CA SER A 617 -7.46 -15.80 25.00
C SER A 617 -8.14 -15.81 23.63
N SER A 618 -9.19 -16.62 23.47
CA SER A 618 -10.07 -16.67 22.29
C SER A 618 -10.76 -15.32 22.02
N THR A 619 -11.40 -15.20 20.85
CA THR A 619 -11.97 -13.95 20.33
C THR A 619 -13.49 -14.02 20.31
N ASP A 620 -14.17 -13.35 21.25
CA ASP A 620 -15.64 -13.22 21.24
C ASP A 620 -16.06 -11.78 20.85
N CYS A 621 -16.38 -11.59 19.56
CA CYS A 621 -16.84 -10.31 19.02
C CYS A 621 -18.26 -9.90 19.47
N VAL A 622 -18.97 -10.71 20.25
CA VAL A 622 -20.31 -10.41 20.76
C VAL A 622 -20.24 -9.60 22.06
N LEU A 623 -19.15 -9.75 22.83
CA LEU A 623 -18.95 -9.09 24.13
C LEU A 623 -19.21 -7.57 24.18
N PRO A 624 -18.80 -6.75 23.19
CA PRO A 624 -19.08 -5.31 23.22
C PRO A 624 -20.58 -5.00 23.20
N ILE A 625 -21.35 -5.73 22.39
CA ILE A 625 -22.80 -5.59 22.28
C ILE A 625 -23.47 -6.07 23.58
N LEU A 626 -23.02 -7.21 24.14
CA LEU A 626 -23.51 -7.74 25.41
C LEU A 626 -23.25 -6.77 26.58
N HIS A 627 -22.09 -6.11 26.62
CA HIS A 627 -21.77 -5.08 27.61
C HIS A 627 -22.73 -3.88 27.48
N ALA A 628 -23.01 -3.40 26.26
CA ALA A 628 -23.94 -2.31 26.03
C ALA A 628 -25.38 -2.67 26.44
N ILE A 629 -25.85 -3.90 26.14
CA ILE A 629 -27.14 -4.42 26.65
C ILE A 629 -27.14 -4.44 28.18
N LYS A 630 -26.14 -5.07 28.81
CA LYS A 630 -26.08 -5.29 30.27
C LYS A 630 -26.09 -3.99 31.06
N ASN A 631 -25.39 -2.97 30.58
CA ASN A 631 -25.24 -1.68 31.24
C ASN A 631 -26.24 -0.62 30.75
N ASN A 632 -27.22 -1.01 29.92
CA ASN A 632 -28.24 -0.13 29.32
C ASN A 632 -27.65 1.09 28.56
N LEU A 633 -26.51 0.92 27.90
CA LEU A 633 -25.77 1.99 27.22
C LEU A 633 -26.24 2.15 25.77
N LYS A 634 -26.59 3.38 25.38
CA LYS A 634 -27.06 3.69 24.02
C LYS A 634 -25.94 4.28 23.15
N PHE A 635 -25.60 3.52 22.12
CA PHE A 635 -24.71 3.89 21.03
C PHE A 635 -25.45 3.89 19.69
N ASP A 636 -25.17 4.89 18.87
CA ASP A 636 -25.61 5.01 17.48
C ASP A 636 -24.80 4.10 16.56
N ALA A 637 -23.55 3.80 16.94
CA ALA A 637 -22.66 2.92 16.21
C ALA A 637 -21.74 2.07 17.11
N PHE A 638 -21.44 0.86 16.64
CA PHE A 638 -20.30 0.05 17.06
C PHE A 638 -19.24 0.05 15.96
N ILE A 639 -17.96 0.16 16.34
CA ILE A 639 -16.81 0.00 15.43
C ILE A 639 -15.92 -1.11 16.02
N VAL A 640 -15.81 -2.25 15.33
CA VAL A 640 -15.05 -3.42 15.79
C VAL A 640 -13.74 -3.53 15.01
N LEU A 641 -12.61 -3.50 15.71
CA LEU A 641 -11.26 -3.61 15.15
C LEU A 641 -10.70 -5.01 15.43
N THR A 642 -10.77 -5.93 14.45
CA THR A 642 -10.50 -7.37 14.63
C THR A 642 -9.84 -7.98 13.38
N ASP A 643 -9.29 -9.18 13.48
CA ASP A 643 -8.91 -10.00 12.31
C ASP A 643 -10.11 -10.74 11.66
N ASN A 644 -11.32 -10.65 12.25
CA ASN A 644 -12.56 -11.33 11.88
C ASN A 644 -12.63 -12.82 12.26
N GLU A 645 -11.67 -13.34 13.04
CA GLU A 645 -11.55 -14.78 13.33
C GLU A 645 -12.13 -15.10 14.73
N THR A 646 -13.39 -14.68 14.89
CA THR A 646 -14.22 -14.85 16.09
C THR A 646 -14.67 -16.30 16.31
N TYR A 647 -14.70 -16.70 17.58
CA TYR A 647 -15.34 -17.91 18.09
C TYR A 647 -16.14 -17.56 19.36
N ALA A 648 -17.45 -17.33 19.19
CA ALA A 648 -18.38 -17.05 20.26
C ALA A 648 -19.30 -18.27 20.53
N PRO A 649 -19.11 -19.02 21.63
CA PRO A 649 -19.81 -20.29 21.85
C PRO A 649 -21.30 -20.15 22.21
N ASN A 650 -21.76 -18.94 22.55
CA ASN A 650 -23.10 -18.71 23.14
C ASN A 650 -24.08 -18.01 22.20
N GLU A 651 -23.62 -17.11 21.32
CA GLU A 651 -24.44 -16.27 20.44
C GLU A 651 -23.62 -15.85 19.20
N HIS A 652 -24.29 -15.55 18.09
CA HIS A 652 -23.67 -15.05 16.86
C HIS A 652 -23.70 -13.49 16.84
N PRO A 653 -22.62 -12.78 16.44
CA PRO A 653 -22.57 -11.31 16.44
C PRO A 653 -23.77 -10.62 15.78
N GLN A 654 -24.17 -11.04 14.57
CA GLN A 654 -25.38 -10.53 13.89
C GLN A 654 -26.67 -10.71 14.70
N SER A 655 -26.81 -11.82 15.46
CA SER A 655 -27.98 -12.08 16.29
C SER A 655 -28.03 -11.13 17.49
N ALA A 656 -26.88 -10.91 18.15
CA ALA A 656 -26.76 -9.95 19.24
C ALA A 656 -27.00 -8.50 18.78
N LEU A 657 -26.55 -8.13 17.58
CA LEU A 657 -26.80 -6.81 16.99
C LEU A 657 -28.29 -6.56 16.77
N VAL A 658 -29.00 -7.53 16.16
CA VAL A 658 -30.46 -7.48 15.99
C VAL A 658 -31.18 -7.41 17.34
N ARG A 659 -30.71 -8.18 18.34
CA ARG A 659 -31.24 -8.17 19.71
C ARG A 659 -31.03 -6.83 20.41
N TYR A 660 -29.86 -6.21 20.28
CA TYR A 660 -29.56 -4.88 20.81
C TYR A 660 -30.46 -3.80 20.17
N ARG A 661 -30.59 -3.79 18.83
CA ARG A 661 -31.50 -2.86 18.12
C ARG A 661 -32.94 -2.96 18.63
N GLN A 662 -33.43 -4.20 18.81
CA GLN A 662 -34.78 -4.48 19.34
C GLN A 662 -34.96 -4.04 20.80
N LEU A 663 -33.95 -4.21 21.66
CA LEU A 663 -34.03 -3.84 23.08
C LEU A 663 -33.88 -2.33 23.32
N MET A 664 -33.03 -1.66 22.55
CA MET A 664 -32.74 -0.22 22.71
C MET A 664 -33.71 0.70 21.97
N GLY A 665 -34.39 0.17 20.94
CA GLY A 665 -35.22 0.96 20.01
C GLY A 665 -34.38 1.84 19.09
N THR A 666 -33.18 1.38 18.68
CA THR A 666 -32.20 2.19 17.92
C THR A 666 -31.81 1.54 16.60
N GLU A 667 -31.60 2.37 15.57
CA GLU A 667 -31.19 1.97 14.23
C GLU A 667 -29.67 1.73 14.11
N THR A 668 -29.06 1.23 15.19
CA THR A 668 -27.62 1.25 15.43
C THR A 668 -26.80 0.54 14.35
N LYS A 669 -25.76 1.23 13.86
CA LYS A 669 -24.86 0.78 12.80
C LYS A 669 -23.71 -0.06 13.37
N LEU A 670 -23.14 -0.97 12.58
CA LEU A 670 -21.95 -1.75 12.95
C LEU A 670 -20.90 -1.73 11.83
N ILE A 671 -19.75 -1.15 12.12
CA ILE A 671 -18.61 -1.09 11.20
C ILE A 671 -17.57 -2.13 11.64
N VAL A 672 -17.16 -3.00 10.73
CA VAL A 672 -16.16 -4.04 10.97
C VAL A 672 -14.90 -3.70 10.20
N ILE A 673 -13.84 -3.35 10.92
CA ILE A 673 -12.56 -2.96 10.33
C ILE A 673 -11.60 -4.14 10.45
N GLY A 674 -11.47 -4.88 9.34
CA GLY A 674 -10.62 -6.06 9.27
C GLY A 674 -9.15 -5.68 9.25
N MET A 675 -8.38 -6.17 10.22
CA MET A 675 -6.97 -5.81 10.44
C MET A 675 -5.98 -6.74 9.69
N THR A 676 -6.47 -7.87 9.17
CA THR A 676 -5.72 -8.85 8.38
C THR A 676 -6.28 -8.95 6.96
N GLY A 677 -5.47 -9.47 6.02
CA GLY A 677 -5.84 -9.62 4.61
C GLY A 677 -6.78 -10.81 4.29
N ASN A 678 -7.56 -11.31 5.25
CA ASN A 678 -8.41 -12.48 5.03
C ASN A 678 -9.76 -12.13 4.36
N CYS A 679 -10.47 -13.15 3.88
CA CYS A 679 -11.74 -13.00 3.15
C CYS A 679 -13.00 -12.93 4.06
N PHE A 680 -12.84 -12.96 5.39
CA PHE A 680 -13.95 -13.17 6.33
C PHE A 680 -14.58 -11.87 6.83
N THR A 681 -15.86 -11.92 7.19
CA THR A 681 -16.54 -10.89 7.99
C THR A 681 -17.58 -11.48 8.95
N ILE A 682 -17.73 -10.83 10.10
CA ILE A 682 -18.56 -11.25 11.24
C ILE A 682 -20.03 -10.80 11.12
N VAL A 683 -20.33 -9.94 10.13
CA VAL A 683 -21.65 -9.36 9.84
C VAL A 683 -22.20 -9.87 8.51
N ASP A 684 -23.52 -9.82 8.37
CA ASP A 684 -24.22 -10.17 7.13
C ASP A 684 -23.96 -9.11 6.04
N PRO A 685 -23.30 -9.43 4.92
CA PRO A 685 -23.03 -8.46 3.85
C PRO A 685 -24.29 -7.86 3.17
N THR A 686 -25.49 -8.36 3.49
CA THR A 686 -26.76 -7.82 2.99
C THR A 686 -27.41 -6.81 3.94
N ASP A 687 -26.97 -6.71 5.20
CA ASP A 687 -27.49 -5.73 6.16
C ASP A 687 -26.91 -4.33 5.88
N ARG A 688 -27.73 -3.46 5.29
CA ARG A 688 -27.40 -2.05 4.97
C ARG A 688 -26.98 -1.20 6.17
N LYS A 689 -27.19 -1.67 7.42
CA LYS A 689 -26.72 -1.03 8.65
C LYS A 689 -25.39 -1.60 9.13
N THR A 690 -24.70 -2.36 8.28
CA THR A 690 -23.34 -2.86 8.51
C THR A 690 -22.39 -2.44 7.39
N LEU A 691 -21.10 -2.33 7.69
CA LEU A 691 -20.08 -1.93 6.72
C LEU A 691 -18.75 -2.63 7.01
N ASN A 692 -18.15 -3.24 5.98
CA ASN A 692 -16.82 -3.84 6.06
C ASN A 692 -15.75 -2.88 5.53
N LEU A 693 -14.73 -2.61 6.33
CA LEU A 693 -13.59 -1.78 5.93
C LEU A 693 -12.26 -2.52 6.06
N ALA A 694 -11.26 -2.02 5.35
CA ALA A 694 -9.88 -2.46 5.50
C ALA A 694 -9.19 -1.60 6.58
N GLY A 695 -8.50 -2.25 7.51
CA GLY A 695 -7.63 -1.58 8.46
C GLY A 695 -6.60 -0.72 7.73
N PHE A 696 -6.37 0.49 8.23
CA PHE A 696 -5.36 1.43 7.72
C PHE A 696 -5.48 1.93 6.29
N ASP A 697 -6.59 1.69 5.60
CA ASP A 697 -6.92 2.51 4.44
C ASP A 697 -6.99 3.98 4.90
N THR A 698 -6.30 4.90 4.21
CA THR A 698 -6.29 6.31 4.61
C THR A 698 -7.69 6.94 4.57
N SER A 699 -8.61 6.36 3.78
CA SER A 699 -10.00 6.77 3.70
C SER A 699 -10.95 6.04 4.67
N THR A 700 -10.52 4.98 5.37
CA THR A 700 -11.38 4.23 6.31
C THR A 700 -12.06 5.13 7.36
N PRO A 701 -11.36 6.09 8.02
CA PRO A 701 -12.02 6.96 8.99
C PRO A 701 -13.10 7.85 8.37
N GLU A 702 -12.83 8.55 7.27
CA GLU A 702 -13.85 9.40 6.64
C GLU A 702 -15.00 8.55 6.06
N ILE A 703 -14.73 7.42 5.42
CA ILE A 703 -15.78 6.50 4.93
C ILE A 703 -16.65 6.00 6.10
N SER A 704 -16.04 5.73 7.27
CA SER A 704 -16.80 5.40 8.47
C SER A 704 -17.70 6.56 8.92
N SER A 705 -17.19 7.79 8.92
CA SER A 705 -17.97 8.98 9.26
C SER A 705 -19.08 9.27 8.25
N MET A 706 -18.84 9.12 6.93
CA MET A 706 -19.85 9.21 5.87
C MET A 706 -20.99 8.21 6.09
N PHE A 707 -20.66 6.94 6.36
CA PHE A 707 -21.64 5.89 6.63
C PHE A 707 -22.44 6.19 7.90
N LEU A 708 -21.80 6.70 8.95
CA LEU A 708 -22.48 7.10 10.18
C LEU A 708 -23.44 8.28 9.94
N ARG A 709 -23.03 9.30 9.18
CA ARG A 709 -23.90 10.42 8.74
C ARG A 709 -25.02 9.97 7.79
N GLY A 710 -24.86 8.84 7.09
CA GLY A 710 -25.85 8.29 6.16
C GLY A 710 -25.71 8.81 4.73
N GLU A 711 -24.49 9.18 4.34
CA GLU A 711 -24.14 9.64 2.98
C GLU A 711 -23.87 8.49 1.99
N ILE A 712 -23.73 7.27 2.52
CA ILE A 712 -23.52 5.98 1.81
C ILE A 712 -24.28 4.87 2.54
#